data_AF-A0A651I2R1-F1
#
_entry.id   AF-A0A651I2R1-F1
#
_cell.length_a   1.000
_cell.length_b   1.000
_cell.length_c   1.000
_cell.angle_alpha   90.00
_cell.angle_beta   90.00
_cell.angle_gamma   90.00
#
_symmetry.space_group_name_H-M   'P 1'
#
loop_
_entity.id
_entity.type
_entity.pdbx_description
1 polymer ?
#
loop_
_entity_poly.entity_id
_entity_poly.type
_entity_poly.pdbx_seq_one_letter_code
_entity_poly.pdbx_strand_id
1 'polypeptide(L)'
;MFKINFAPTIVTICLLSFTPLAAQVVIDLETEGLLESIVESFVESTDAESFDFNTLYDRLERYLNSPLDLNRAGEGDLTDMLIFSDLQIVNLIAYRQAYGDLVDVRELQVVPGFEPDFIRAIQPFVRVAGDGQRFHRPLGQMVTTGRTELFGSVGRTLEEKRGYTPGEEGQSRYLGNPWRYYMRFRHQHDNRLSYGLTAEKDPGEPFFDDVNKYGFDFYSAHFHLRDQSRFLRDLIVGDFHVSLGQGLIMHSGFGRGKSAFVTNISRGGRTLRPHTSVAEFGFNRGLAANMNIGDYNITAFASSLKVDGSVQIIEDDPAAGEDDLTRFFTSLQQSGLHRTPTEIRNKNAIRHSSAGLAVKRRFDRLTLGIHAVYNNFDIPQSRNIRPYNQFYFDGTDLFNAAVDYRFIYRNFNFFGETAISDNGGIATVNGMLIGLHRTVSLALLYRNLGIKYQAIYPNVFGESSVGNNESGFYAGLEIRPTRGITISSYIDLWQHPWLRFRTDASSRGNEFFVRFNYSIRRKLNVYAQYRVKTREQNITEDVAIRIMEEEVRENIRLHLSLNVTRELELRTRFDYTIYNFHDVSETGFMVFQDVLYRPMGSPISFTGRLSFFDTESFNSRIYAFENDLLYSFSVPPFSDRGYRYYLNLRYRPTRAITLEARIAQTKYTNRDQIGSGLETIEGNTRTDVKFQIRYLF
;
A
#
# COMPACT_ATOMS: atom_id res chain seq x y z
N MET A 1 -35.86 35.74 -61.16
CA MET A 1 -35.82 34.77 -60.05
C MET A 1 -35.10 35.41 -58.88
N PHE A 2 -35.72 35.39 -57.71
CA PHE A 2 -35.42 36.24 -56.56
C PHE A 2 -34.08 35.95 -55.87
N LYS A 3 -33.47 37.01 -55.33
CA LYS A 3 -32.31 37.03 -54.44
C LYS A 3 -32.58 36.25 -53.15
N ILE A 4 -31.60 35.49 -52.66
CA ILE A 4 -31.56 34.98 -51.29
C ILE A 4 -30.21 35.37 -50.66
N ASN A 5 -30.31 36.01 -49.49
CA ASN A 5 -29.23 36.50 -48.64
C ASN A 5 -28.52 35.33 -47.93
N PHE A 6 -27.19 35.43 -47.80
CA PHE A 6 -26.44 34.71 -46.77
C PHE A 6 -25.94 35.73 -45.74
N ALA A 7 -26.36 35.54 -44.49
CA ALA A 7 -25.80 36.22 -43.32
C ALA A 7 -24.59 35.42 -42.80
N PRO A 8 -23.49 36.06 -42.38
CA PRO A 8 -22.50 35.42 -41.54
C PRO A 8 -22.82 35.71 -40.07
N THR A 9 -23.12 34.65 -39.33
CA THR A 9 -23.30 34.66 -37.88
C THR A 9 -21.94 34.84 -37.20
N ILE A 10 -21.84 35.88 -36.39
CA ILE A 10 -20.72 36.25 -35.55
C ILE A 10 -20.49 35.16 -34.49
N VAL A 11 -19.33 34.49 -34.53
CA VAL A 11 -18.82 33.66 -33.44
C VAL A 11 -17.84 34.52 -32.62
N THR A 12 -18.33 35.05 -31.51
CA THR A 12 -17.54 35.76 -30.51
C THR A 12 -16.67 34.75 -29.74
N ILE A 13 -15.40 34.65 -30.12
CA ILE A 13 -14.37 33.97 -29.31
C ILE A 13 -13.99 34.92 -28.17
N CYS A 14 -14.42 34.59 -26.95
CA CYS A 14 -13.93 35.23 -25.73
C CYS A 14 -12.46 34.86 -25.53
N LEU A 15 -11.57 35.83 -25.78
CA LEU A 15 -10.21 35.87 -25.27
C LEU A 15 -10.25 35.91 -23.73
N LEU A 16 -10.09 34.74 -23.10
CA LEU A 16 -9.73 34.66 -21.69
C LEU A 16 -8.22 34.87 -21.55
N SER A 17 -7.90 35.99 -20.91
CA SER A 17 -6.58 36.42 -20.49
C SER A 17 -5.83 35.34 -19.72
N PHE A 18 -4.71 34.89 -20.29
CA PHE A 18 -3.73 34.04 -19.62
C PHE A 18 -3.07 34.80 -18.47
N THR A 19 -3.47 34.51 -17.24
CA THR A 19 -2.75 34.87 -16.01
C THR A 19 -1.54 33.94 -15.80
N PRO A 20 -0.50 34.36 -15.05
CA PRO A 20 0.83 33.78 -15.16
C PRO A 20 0.94 32.32 -14.74
N LEU A 21 1.82 31.63 -15.45
CA LEU A 21 2.25 30.24 -15.29
C LEU A 21 2.72 29.95 -13.83
N ALA A 22 1.84 29.44 -12.96
CA ALA A 22 2.30 28.65 -11.81
C ALA A 22 2.76 27.27 -12.32
N ALA A 23 4.06 26.96 -12.25
CA ALA A 23 4.57 25.63 -12.58
C ALA A 23 3.97 24.62 -11.60
N GLN A 24 3.28 23.58 -12.09
CA GLN A 24 2.97 22.43 -11.24
C GLN A 24 4.29 21.79 -10.84
N VAL A 25 4.49 21.62 -9.54
CA VAL A 25 5.64 20.93 -8.98
C VAL A 25 5.53 19.46 -9.37
N VAL A 26 6.37 19.02 -10.30
CA VAL A 26 6.59 17.60 -10.56
C VAL A 26 7.21 17.01 -9.30
N ILE A 27 6.75 15.84 -8.86
CA ILE A 27 7.39 15.08 -7.77
C ILE A 27 8.88 15.00 -8.08
N ASP A 28 9.71 15.52 -7.18
CA ASP A 28 11.17 15.50 -7.38
C ASP A 28 11.66 14.05 -7.44
N LEU A 29 12.72 13.80 -8.21
CA LEU A 29 13.29 12.48 -8.45
C LEU A 29 13.67 11.76 -7.15
N GLU A 30 14.12 12.53 -6.15
CA GLU A 30 14.45 12.03 -4.81
C GLU A 30 13.22 11.44 -4.09
N THR A 31 12.02 11.98 -4.31
CA THR A 31 10.78 11.47 -3.68
C THR A 31 10.27 10.22 -4.41
N GLU A 32 10.36 10.18 -5.74
CA GLU A 32 10.00 8.96 -6.49
C GLU A 32 10.90 7.77 -6.10
N GLY A 33 12.21 8.00 -5.95
CA GLY A 33 13.14 6.95 -5.50
C GLY A 33 12.86 6.47 -4.06
N LEU A 34 12.42 7.37 -3.17
CA LEU A 34 11.98 7.00 -1.82
C LEU A 34 10.76 6.06 -1.87
N LEU A 35 9.73 6.42 -2.64
CA LEU A 35 8.53 5.60 -2.82
C LEU A 35 8.85 4.22 -3.40
N GLU A 36 9.66 4.18 -4.46
CA GLU A 36 10.15 2.94 -5.09
C GLU A 36 10.75 2.00 -4.03
N SER A 37 11.65 2.52 -3.19
CA SER A 37 12.29 1.72 -2.14
C SER A 37 11.34 1.22 -1.07
N ILE A 38 10.30 2.00 -0.71
CA ILE A 38 9.29 1.60 0.28
C ILE A 38 8.41 0.48 -0.29
N VAL A 39 7.87 0.69 -1.49
CA VAL A 39 6.96 -0.25 -2.17
C VAL A 39 7.66 -1.58 -2.43
N GLU A 40 8.86 -1.54 -2.98
CA GLU A 40 9.64 -2.74 -3.26
C GLU A 40 9.99 -3.50 -1.98
N SER A 41 10.45 -2.81 -0.94
CA SER A 41 10.77 -3.47 0.34
C SER A 41 9.56 -4.14 0.96
N PHE A 42 8.37 -3.56 0.81
CA PHE A 42 7.14 -4.14 1.31
C PHE A 42 6.79 -5.42 0.56
N VAL A 43 6.80 -5.39 -0.78
CA VAL A 43 6.51 -6.58 -1.62
C VAL A 43 7.49 -7.71 -1.31
N GLU A 44 8.78 -7.41 -1.24
CA GLU A 44 9.81 -8.40 -0.87
C GLU A 44 9.62 -8.96 0.54
N SER A 45 9.26 -8.12 1.51
CA SER A 45 9.13 -8.55 2.91
C SER A 45 7.90 -9.41 3.17
N THR A 46 6.83 -9.19 2.40
CA THR A 46 5.53 -9.83 2.62
C THR A 46 5.27 -10.99 1.66
N ASP A 47 6.14 -11.19 0.65
CA ASP A 47 5.89 -12.07 -0.50
C ASP A 47 4.49 -11.81 -1.13
N ALA A 48 3.95 -10.58 -0.95
CA ALA A 48 2.58 -10.27 -1.36
C ALA A 48 2.52 -10.08 -2.88
N GLU A 49 1.73 -10.92 -3.55
CA GLU A 49 1.51 -10.85 -4.99
C GLU A 49 0.54 -9.73 -5.41
N SER A 50 -0.27 -9.22 -4.48
CA SER A 50 -1.23 -8.14 -4.74
C SER A 50 -1.40 -7.20 -3.54
N PHE A 51 -0.95 -5.96 -3.69
CA PHE A 51 -1.27 -4.88 -2.77
C PHE A 51 -1.51 -3.60 -3.59
N ASP A 52 -2.59 -2.88 -3.32
CA ASP A 52 -2.85 -1.62 -4.04
C ASP A 52 -2.05 -0.46 -3.43
N PHE A 53 -0.93 -0.17 -4.07
CA PHE A 53 -0.06 0.95 -3.72
C PHE A 53 -0.54 2.31 -4.27
N ASN A 54 -1.59 2.38 -5.08
CA ASN A 54 -2.11 3.63 -5.67
C ASN A 54 -2.43 4.68 -4.60
N THR A 55 -2.88 4.23 -3.43
CA THR A 55 -3.15 5.06 -2.26
C THR A 55 -1.91 5.80 -1.73
N LEU A 56 -0.70 5.27 -1.94
CA LEU A 56 0.56 5.92 -1.53
C LEU A 56 0.86 7.16 -2.38
N TYR A 57 0.66 7.06 -3.70
CA TYR A 57 0.84 8.19 -4.60
C TYR A 57 -0.20 9.27 -4.33
N ASP A 58 -1.48 8.88 -4.22
CA ASP A 58 -2.58 9.80 -3.90
C ASP A 58 -2.31 10.62 -2.64
N ARG A 59 -1.73 9.97 -1.63
CA ARG A 59 -1.36 10.59 -0.36
C ARG A 59 -0.26 11.63 -0.52
N LEU A 60 0.81 11.35 -1.28
CA LEU A 60 1.90 12.33 -1.46
C LEU A 60 1.49 13.45 -2.41
N GLU A 61 0.74 13.15 -3.47
CA GLU A 61 0.21 14.16 -4.38
C GLU A 61 -0.69 15.16 -3.63
N ARG A 62 -1.49 14.69 -2.67
CA ARG A 62 -2.26 15.55 -1.77
C ARG A 62 -1.38 16.59 -1.08
N TYR A 63 -0.25 16.18 -0.50
CA TYR A 63 0.65 17.10 0.21
C TYR A 63 1.44 18.02 -0.72
N LEU A 64 1.67 17.65 -1.99
CA LEU A 64 2.24 18.60 -2.97
C LEU A 64 1.27 19.73 -3.31
N ASN A 65 0.00 19.38 -3.47
CA ASN A 65 -1.03 20.36 -3.85
C ASN A 65 -1.47 21.21 -2.65
N SER A 66 -1.47 20.63 -1.45
CA SER A 66 -1.79 21.31 -0.20
C SER A 66 -0.74 20.96 0.86
N PRO A 67 0.38 21.70 0.90
CA PRO A 67 1.48 21.43 1.83
C PRO A 67 1.04 21.39 3.29
N LEU A 68 1.53 20.38 4.01
CA LEU A 68 1.25 20.19 5.42
C LEU A 68 1.91 21.30 6.25
N ASP A 69 1.12 21.97 7.08
CA ASP A 69 1.65 22.97 8.00
C ASP A 69 2.35 22.30 9.20
N LEU A 70 3.68 22.45 9.27
CA LEU A 70 4.52 21.82 10.28
C LEU A 70 4.23 22.32 11.71
N ASN A 71 3.70 23.54 11.88
CA ASN A 71 3.37 24.06 13.21
C ASN A 71 2.07 23.49 13.76
N ARG A 72 1.18 23.05 12.87
CA ARG A 72 -0.14 22.55 13.22
C ARG A 72 -0.29 21.03 13.05
N ALA A 73 0.62 20.40 12.32
CA ALA A 73 0.64 18.95 12.09
C ALA A 73 0.72 18.16 13.40
N GLY A 74 -0.21 17.24 13.59
CA GLY A 74 -0.13 16.25 14.65
C GLY A 74 0.85 15.12 14.30
N GLU A 75 1.14 14.27 15.27
CA GLU A 75 1.92 13.04 15.04
C GLU A 75 1.29 12.16 13.96
N GLY A 76 -0.03 11.99 14.01
CA GLY A 76 -0.77 11.22 13.01
C GLY A 76 -0.64 11.78 11.60
N ASP A 77 -0.51 13.11 11.45
CA ASP A 77 -0.30 13.75 10.14
C ASP A 77 1.10 13.48 9.60
N LEU A 78 2.12 13.63 10.44
CA LEU A 78 3.51 13.41 10.05
C LEU A 78 3.78 11.93 9.75
N THR A 79 3.18 11.03 10.54
CA THR A 79 3.27 9.58 10.30
C THR A 79 2.52 9.20 9.02
N ASP A 80 1.35 9.81 8.78
CA ASP A 80 0.57 9.58 7.56
C ASP A 80 1.33 10.01 6.29
N MET A 81 2.26 10.98 6.34
CA MET A 81 3.07 11.33 5.18
C MET A 81 4.01 10.21 4.71
N LEU A 82 4.30 9.21 5.55
CA LEU A 82 5.24 8.11 5.30
C LEU A 82 6.70 8.49 4.98
N ILE A 83 7.01 9.79 4.87
CA ILE A 83 8.36 10.29 4.59
C ILE A 83 9.19 10.47 5.86
N PHE A 84 8.57 10.92 6.95
CA PHE A 84 9.27 11.15 8.22
C PHE A 84 9.57 9.83 8.93
N SER A 85 10.77 9.74 9.50
CA SER A 85 11.08 8.67 10.45
C SER A 85 10.42 8.93 11.80
N ASP A 86 10.16 7.86 12.54
CA ASP A 86 9.48 7.97 13.83
C ASP A 86 10.28 8.86 14.81
N LEU A 87 11.61 8.84 14.72
CA LEU A 87 12.52 9.70 15.49
C LEU A 87 12.44 11.18 15.07
N GLN A 88 12.35 11.48 13.77
CA GLN A 88 12.16 12.85 13.27
C GLN A 88 10.84 13.44 13.76
N ILE A 89 9.76 12.65 13.77
CA ILE A 89 8.44 13.08 14.25
C ILE A 89 8.52 13.47 15.73
N VAL A 90 9.12 12.63 16.56
CA VAL A 90 9.31 12.91 17.99
C VAL A 90 10.13 14.17 18.21
N ASN A 91 11.27 14.30 17.52
CA ASN A 91 12.16 15.45 17.69
C ASN A 91 11.49 16.76 17.26
N LEU A 92 10.71 16.76 16.17
CA LEU A 92 9.94 17.92 15.72
C LEU A 92 8.86 18.31 16.74
N ILE A 93 8.10 17.34 17.26
CA ILE A 93 7.07 17.61 18.26
C ILE A 93 7.70 18.19 19.54
N ALA A 94 8.78 17.59 20.03
CA ALA A 94 9.50 18.05 21.21
C ALA A 94 10.10 19.45 21.01
N TYR A 95 10.65 19.75 19.83
CA TYR A 95 11.16 21.08 19.49
C TYR A 95 10.07 22.14 19.60
N ARG A 96 8.89 21.89 19.01
CA ARG A 96 7.76 22.83 19.06
C ARG A 96 7.24 23.06 20.48
N GLN A 97 7.24 22.03 21.32
CA GLN A 97 6.84 22.15 22.72
C GLN A 97 7.83 22.99 23.54
N ALA A 98 9.12 22.90 23.24
CA ALA A 98 10.17 23.62 23.97
C ALA A 98 10.37 25.06 23.49
N TYR A 99 10.30 25.31 22.17
CA TYR A 99 10.69 26.58 21.55
C TYR A 99 9.54 27.32 20.85
N GLY A 100 8.37 26.69 20.70
CA GLY A 100 7.20 27.27 20.04
C GLY A 100 7.10 26.93 18.55
N ASP A 101 6.29 27.71 17.83
CA ASP A 101 6.05 27.54 16.40
C ASP A 101 7.34 27.84 15.59
N LEU A 102 7.63 27.01 14.58
CA LEU A 102 8.70 27.26 13.59
C LEU A 102 8.41 28.59 12.88
N VAL A 103 9.46 29.36 12.60
CA VAL A 103 9.36 30.60 11.82
C VAL A 103 9.53 30.32 10.33
N ASP A 104 10.37 29.34 9.98
CA ASP A 104 10.66 28.93 8.60
C ASP A 104 10.95 27.43 8.55
N VAL A 105 10.62 26.76 7.44
CA VAL A 105 10.92 25.32 7.25
C VAL A 105 12.42 25.02 7.44
N ARG A 106 13.31 25.97 7.12
CA ARG A 106 14.76 25.84 7.27
C ARG A 106 15.22 25.72 8.73
N GLU A 107 14.39 26.12 9.69
CA GLU A 107 14.64 25.95 11.13
C GLU A 107 14.72 24.46 11.51
N LEU A 108 14.16 23.56 10.71
CA LEU A 108 14.35 22.11 10.88
C LEU A 108 15.84 21.71 10.96
N GLN A 109 16.77 22.49 10.41
CA GLN A 109 18.22 22.21 10.52
C GLN A 109 18.74 22.17 11.96
N VAL A 110 18.05 22.80 12.92
CA VAL A 110 18.42 22.74 14.34
C VAL A 110 17.73 21.60 15.09
N VAL A 111 16.75 20.93 14.45
CA VAL A 111 16.03 19.79 15.00
C VAL A 111 16.84 18.50 14.76
N PRO A 112 17.18 17.72 15.79
CA PRO A 112 17.92 16.48 15.61
C PRO A 112 17.24 15.51 14.62
N GLY A 113 18.02 14.92 13.71
CA GLY A 113 17.52 13.98 12.70
C GLY A 113 17.06 14.61 11.38
N PHE A 114 17.10 15.94 11.24
CA PHE A 114 16.74 16.65 10.02
C PHE A 114 17.96 17.14 9.26
N GLU A 115 18.40 16.35 8.28
CA GLU A 115 19.52 16.72 7.41
C GLU A 115 19.09 17.72 6.32
N PRO A 116 19.99 18.61 5.84
CA PRO A 116 19.66 19.57 4.78
C PRO A 116 19.14 18.94 3.50
N ASP A 117 19.51 17.69 3.20
CA ASP A 117 19.05 16.95 2.02
C ASP A 117 17.60 16.49 2.21
N PHE A 118 17.29 15.90 3.37
CA PHE A 118 15.94 15.55 3.75
C PHE A 118 15.00 16.76 3.80
N ILE A 119 15.44 17.89 4.39
CA ILE A 119 14.64 19.12 4.48
C ILE A 119 14.23 19.63 3.09
N ARG A 120 15.12 19.53 2.09
CA ARG A 120 14.80 19.93 0.72
C ARG A 120 13.84 18.95 0.06
N ALA A 121 14.03 17.65 0.28
CA ALA A 121 13.13 16.62 -0.25
C ALA A 121 11.70 16.80 0.28
N ILE A 122 11.52 17.20 1.55
CA ILE A 122 10.19 17.44 2.13
C ILE A 122 9.61 18.82 1.82
N GLN A 123 10.45 19.79 1.42
CA GLN A 123 10.03 21.19 1.23
C GLN A 123 8.81 21.37 0.31
N PRO A 124 8.62 20.60 -0.78
CA PRO A 124 7.41 20.67 -1.60
C PRO A 124 6.12 20.22 -0.90
N PHE A 125 6.25 19.40 0.15
CA PHE A 125 5.12 18.75 0.82
C PHE A 125 4.73 19.44 2.13
N VAL A 126 5.54 20.40 2.59
CA VAL A 126 5.39 21.03 3.89
C VAL A 126 5.47 22.55 3.79
N ARG A 127 4.83 23.23 4.74
CA ARG A 127 4.92 24.68 4.90
C ARG A 127 4.99 25.04 6.37
N VAL A 128 5.38 26.28 6.62
CA VAL A 128 5.20 26.94 7.91
C VAL A 128 4.23 28.09 7.62
N ALA A 129 2.99 27.98 8.10
CA ALA A 129 1.99 29.02 7.91
C ALA A 129 1.89 29.89 9.17
N GLY A 130 1.71 31.21 8.98
CA GLY A 130 1.27 32.10 10.05
C GLY A 130 -0.17 31.82 10.47
N ASP A 131 -0.66 32.51 11.50
CA ASP A 131 -1.91 32.22 12.24
C ASP A 131 -3.23 32.50 11.45
N GLY A 132 -3.31 31.99 10.21
CA GLY A 132 -4.45 32.07 9.33
C GLY A 132 -5.63 31.23 9.84
N GLN A 133 -6.80 31.84 9.88
CA GLN A 133 -8.00 31.30 10.53
C GLN A 133 -8.43 29.93 9.98
N ARG A 134 -8.30 28.92 10.85
CA ARG A 134 -8.55 27.50 10.59
C ARG A 134 -10.01 27.14 10.27
N PHE A 135 -11.00 28.01 10.54
CA PHE A 135 -12.40 27.57 10.67
C PHE A 135 -13.47 28.33 9.86
N HIS A 136 -13.10 29.15 8.88
CA HIS A 136 -14.09 30.07 8.26
C HIS A 136 -14.46 29.81 6.80
N ARG A 137 -14.30 28.59 6.28
CA ARG A 137 -14.83 28.27 4.94
C ARG A 137 -16.14 27.48 5.01
N PRO A 138 -17.25 28.00 4.48
CA PRO A 138 -18.51 27.27 4.43
C PRO A 138 -18.40 26.08 3.47
N LEU A 139 -19.03 24.95 3.84
CA LEU A 139 -18.99 23.70 3.08
C LEU A 139 -19.40 23.89 1.61
N GLY A 140 -20.41 24.73 1.34
CA GLY A 140 -20.87 25.00 -0.02
C GLY A 140 -19.80 25.63 -0.93
N GLN A 141 -18.89 26.44 -0.39
CA GLN A 141 -17.75 26.95 -1.15
C GLN A 141 -16.72 25.85 -1.40
N MET A 142 -16.48 24.98 -0.41
CA MET A 142 -15.50 23.90 -0.53
C MET A 142 -15.91 22.82 -1.53
N VAL A 143 -17.21 22.62 -1.76
CA VAL A 143 -17.74 21.67 -2.75
C VAL A 143 -17.64 22.21 -4.18
N THR A 144 -17.67 23.53 -4.36
CA THR A 144 -17.66 24.17 -5.69
C THR A 144 -16.28 24.68 -6.09
N THR A 145 -15.48 25.12 -5.12
CA THR A 145 -14.10 25.57 -5.31
C THR A 145 -13.17 24.44 -4.90
N GLY A 146 -12.14 24.17 -5.68
CA GLY A 146 -11.20 23.10 -5.38
C GLY A 146 -10.62 22.55 -6.67
N ARG A 147 -9.89 21.45 -6.52
CA ARG A 147 -9.30 20.71 -7.63
C ARG A 147 -10.22 19.55 -7.98
N THR A 148 -10.86 19.62 -9.14
CA THR A 148 -11.63 18.50 -9.70
C THR A 148 -10.81 17.83 -10.78
N GLU A 149 -10.73 16.50 -10.75
CA GLU A 149 -10.08 15.72 -11.77
C GLU A 149 -10.92 14.51 -12.19
N LEU A 150 -10.88 14.23 -13.49
CA LEU A 150 -11.41 13.03 -14.09
C LEU A 150 -10.24 12.24 -14.67
N PHE A 151 -10.26 10.95 -14.42
CA PHE A 151 -9.22 10.01 -14.80
C PHE A 151 -9.85 8.79 -15.47
N GLY A 152 -9.26 8.36 -16.58
CA GLY A 152 -9.65 7.14 -17.28
C GLY A 152 -8.42 6.39 -17.77
N SER A 153 -8.38 5.09 -17.57
CA SER A 153 -7.33 4.20 -18.08
C SER A 153 -7.92 2.95 -18.71
N VAL A 154 -7.27 2.47 -19.77
CA VAL A 154 -7.56 1.21 -20.44
C VAL A 154 -6.28 0.43 -20.65
N GLY A 155 -6.34 -0.88 -20.57
CA GLY A 155 -5.19 -1.72 -20.85
C GLY A 155 -5.54 -3.17 -21.14
N ARG A 156 -4.61 -3.90 -21.74
CA ARG A 156 -4.73 -5.34 -22.00
C ARG A 156 -3.35 -5.97 -22.20
N THR A 157 -3.31 -7.29 -22.02
CA THR A 157 -2.27 -8.13 -22.60
C THR A 157 -2.63 -8.39 -24.07
N LEU A 158 -1.66 -8.35 -24.99
CA LEU A 158 -1.90 -8.49 -26.42
C LEU A 158 -2.07 -9.95 -26.82
N GLU A 159 -1.23 -10.82 -26.28
CA GLU A 159 -1.26 -12.26 -26.52
C GLU A 159 -2.50 -12.89 -25.87
N GLU A 160 -3.09 -13.84 -26.60
CA GLU A 160 -4.34 -14.49 -26.20
C GLU A 160 -4.10 -15.46 -25.04
N LYS A 161 -4.88 -15.29 -23.97
CA LYS A 161 -4.87 -16.22 -22.84
C LYS A 161 -5.89 -17.33 -23.08
N ARG A 162 -5.62 -18.53 -22.58
CA ARG A 162 -6.50 -19.70 -22.64
C ARG A 162 -7.91 -19.41 -22.13
N GLY A 163 -8.08 -18.50 -21.18
CA GLY A 163 -9.40 -18.09 -20.68
C GLY A 163 -10.31 -17.43 -21.72
N TYR A 164 -9.76 -16.89 -22.81
CA TYR A 164 -10.52 -16.26 -23.91
C TYR A 164 -10.74 -17.19 -25.11
N THR A 165 -10.14 -18.39 -25.12
CA THR A 165 -10.34 -19.34 -26.21
C THR A 165 -11.62 -20.16 -25.98
N PRO A 166 -12.27 -20.67 -27.05
CA PRO A 166 -13.40 -21.57 -26.92
C PRO A 166 -13.05 -22.76 -26.02
N GLY A 167 -13.89 -23.05 -25.03
CA GLY A 167 -13.77 -24.22 -24.16
C GLY A 167 -14.57 -25.40 -24.68
N GLU A 168 -14.12 -26.62 -24.34
CA GLU A 168 -14.96 -27.82 -24.46
C GLU A 168 -16.08 -27.79 -23.41
N GLU A 169 -17.14 -28.58 -23.61
CA GLU A 169 -18.25 -28.68 -22.65
C GLU A 169 -17.75 -28.98 -21.22
N GLY A 170 -18.21 -28.18 -20.25
CA GLY A 170 -17.82 -28.32 -18.85
C GLY A 170 -16.56 -27.54 -18.44
N GLN A 171 -15.81 -26.95 -19.36
CA GLN A 171 -14.67 -26.10 -19.02
C GLN A 171 -15.08 -24.63 -18.84
N SER A 172 -14.81 -24.06 -17.66
CA SER A 172 -15.06 -22.64 -17.41
C SER A 172 -14.13 -21.76 -18.26
N ARG A 173 -14.66 -20.65 -18.76
CA ARG A 173 -13.95 -19.61 -19.52
C ARG A 173 -14.33 -18.23 -19.02
N TYR A 174 -13.60 -17.21 -19.49
CA TYR A 174 -13.93 -15.82 -19.20
C TYR A 174 -15.19 -15.41 -19.98
N LEU A 175 -16.11 -14.77 -19.27
CA LEU A 175 -17.39 -14.34 -19.84
C LEU A 175 -17.28 -12.98 -20.55
N GLY A 176 -16.31 -12.16 -20.15
CA GLY A 176 -16.10 -10.84 -20.71
C GLY A 176 -14.82 -10.68 -21.51
N ASN A 177 -14.60 -9.43 -21.96
CA ASN A 177 -13.49 -9.08 -22.85
C ASN A 177 -12.15 -8.87 -22.10
N PRO A 178 -11.00 -8.93 -22.80
CA PRO A 178 -9.67 -8.83 -22.19
C PRO A 178 -9.23 -7.42 -21.79
N TRP A 179 -10.07 -6.41 -21.98
CA TRP A 179 -9.74 -5.03 -21.63
C TRP A 179 -10.03 -4.77 -20.16
N ARG A 180 -9.06 -4.17 -19.48
CA ARG A 180 -9.26 -3.50 -18.19
C ARG A 180 -9.77 -2.09 -18.46
N TYR A 181 -10.81 -1.67 -17.76
CA TYR A 181 -11.26 -0.27 -17.75
C TYR A 181 -11.24 0.24 -16.32
N TYR A 182 -10.68 1.44 -16.16
CA TYR A 182 -10.56 2.06 -14.87
C TYR A 182 -10.94 3.54 -14.99
N MET A 183 -11.85 3.99 -14.12
CA MET A 183 -12.33 5.36 -14.08
C MET A 183 -12.30 5.89 -12.65
N ARG A 184 -11.84 7.13 -12.50
CA ARG A 184 -11.85 7.83 -11.22
C ARG A 184 -12.26 9.28 -11.42
N PHE A 185 -13.24 9.71 -10.65
CA PHE A 185 -13.61 11.11 -10.47
C PHE A 185 -13.25 11.53 -9.05
N ARG A 186 -12.54 12.64 -8.89
CA ARG A 186 -12.17 13.17 -7.57
C ARG A 186 -12.31 14.68 -7.54
N HIS A 187 -12.93 15.18 -6.48
CA HIS A 187 -12.85 16.57 -6.10
C HIS A 187 -12.12 16.69 -4.76
N GLN A 188 -11.26 17.69 -4.65
CA GLN A 188 -10.51 17.94 -3.43
C GLN A 188 -10.34 19.44 -3.17
N HIS A 189 -10.63 19.85 -1.94
CA HIS A 189 -10.35 21.20 -1.46
C HIS A 189 -9.36 21.14 -0.31
N ASP A 190 -8.13 21.60 -0.58
CA ASP A 190 -7.00 21.53 0.35
C ASP A 190 -6.83 20.10 0.94
N ASN A 191 -6.56 20.01 2.24
CA ASN A 191 -6.58 18.79 3.03
C ASN A 191 -7.85 18.67 3.88
N ARG A 192 -8.96 19.33 3.48
CA ARG A 192 -10.18 19.47 4.29
C ARG A 192 -11.43 18.82 3.71
N LEU A 193 -11.58 18.80 2.39
CA LEU A 193 -12.69 18.11 1.74
C LEU A 193 -12.14 17.22 0.62
N SER A 194 -12.65 16.00 0.55
CA SER A 194 -12.51 15.17 -0.63
C SER A 194 -13.77 14.37 -0.85
N TYR A 195 -14.25 14.32 -2.08
CA TYR A 195 -15.22 13.32 -2.49
C TYR A 195 -14.81 12.73 -3.83
N GLY A 196 -15.16 11.48 -4.04
CA GLY A 196 -14.77 10.78 -5.25
C GLY A 196 -15.60 9.55 -5.53
N LEU A 197 -15.53 9.12 -6.78
CA LEU A 197 -16.12 7.90 -7.29
C LEU A 197 -15.04 7.19 -8.11
N THR A 198 -14.86 5.90 -7.83
CA THR A 198 -13.91 5.03 -8.49
C THR A 198 -14.67 3.82 -9.02
N ALA A 199 -14.39 3.43 -10.26
CA ALA A 199 -15.00 2.27 -10.90
C ALA A 199 -13.98 1.47 -11.70
N GLU A 200 -14.06 0.15 -11.61
CA GLU A 200 -13.14 -0.78 -12.27
C GLU A 200 -13.88 -1.98 -12.88
N LYS A 201 -13.38 -2.43 -14.04
CA LYS A 201 -13.68 -3.72 -14.64
C LYS A 201 -12.35 -4.38 -14.96
N ASP A 202 -12.12 -5.56 -14.40
CA ASP A 202 -10.94 -6.36 -14.64
C ASP A 202 -11.01 -7.16 -15.96
N PRO A 203 -9.87 -7.56 -16.53
CA PRO A 203 -9.83 -8.39 -17.73
C PRO A 203 -10.61 -9.70 -17.55
N GLY A 204 -11.53 -9.99 -18.48
CA GLY A 204 -12.34 -11.21 -18.48
C GLY A 204 -13.69 -11.07 -17.79
N GLU A 205 -13.96 -9.97 -17.10
CA GLU A 205 -15.26 -9.71 -16.46
C GLU A 205 -16.29 -9.17 -17.46
N PRO A 206 -17.58 -9.55 -17.33
CA PRO A 206 -18.66 -8.98 -18.13
C PRO A 206 -18.78 -7.46 -17.95
N PHE A 207 -19.16 -6.74 -19.00
CA PHE A 207 -19.30 -5.27 -18.98
C PHE A 207 -20.56 -4.86 -19.75
N PHE A 208 -21.49 -4.16 -19.08
CA PHE A 208 -22.85 -3.89 -19.56
C PHE A 208 -23.60 -5.18 -19.97
N ASP A 209 -23.52 -6.18 -19.10
CA ASP A 209 -24.16 -7.49 -19.26
C ASP A 209 -25.15 -7.74 -18.11
N ASP A 210 -25.90 -8.85 -18.13
CA ASP A 210 -26.90 -9.20 -17.13
C ASP A 210 -26.33 -9.27 -15.70
N VAL A 211 -25.06 -9.65 -15.58
CA VAL A 211 -24.30 -9.70 -14.31
C VAL A 211 -23.89 -8.29 -13.86
N ASN A 212 -23.38 -7.47 -14.78
CA ASN A 212 -22.86 -6.12 -14.53
C ASN A 212 -23.66 -5.06 -15.32
N LYS A 213 -24.95 -4.92 -14.96
CA LYS A 213 -25.93 -4.08 -15.71
C LYS A 213 -25.52 -2.62 -15.82
N TYR A 214 -24.80 -2.11 -14.83
CA TYR A 214 -24.36 -0.72 -14.77
C TYR A 214 -22.98 -0.49 -15.41
N GLY A 215 -22.38 -1.51 -16.03
CA GLY A 215 -21.07 -1.42 -16.69
C GLY A 215 -19.99 -2.08 -15.86
N PHE A 216 -19.39 -1.34 -14.92
CA PHE A 216 -18.25 -1.79 -14.11
C PHE A 216 -18.63 -2.86 -13.08
N ASP A 217 -17.64 -3.65 -12.70
CA ASP A 217 -17.78 -4.73 -11.72
C ASP A 217 -17.71 -4.19 -10.28
N PHE A 218 -16.79 -3.24 -10.07
CA PHE A 218 -16.52 -2.61 -8.78
C PHE A 218 -16.82 -1.11 -8.78
N TYR A 219 -17.37 -0.65 -7.67
CA TYR A 219 -17.59 0.77 -7.38
C TYR A 219 -17.17 1.11 -5.95
N SER A 220 -16.41 2.18 -5.81
CA SER A 220 -16.00 2.76 -4.54
C SER A 220 -16.31 4.25 -4.51
N ALA A 221 -16.90 4.73 -3.41
CA ALA A 221 -17.29 6.12 -3.27
C ALA A 221 -17.03 6.61 -1.85
N HIS A 222 -16.54 7.84 -1.73
CA HIS A 222 -16.28 8.46 -0.43
C HIS A 222 -16.65 9.94 -0.43
N PHE A 223 -17.02 10.40 0.76
CA PHE A 223 -17.09 11.81 1.12
C PHE A 223 -16.34 11.98 2.45
N HIS A 224 -15.26 12.75 2.44
CA HIS A 224 -14.41 13.02 3.58
C HIS A 224 -14.39 14.51 3.87
N LEU A 225 -14.76 14.87 5.10
CA LEU A 225 -14.71 16.22 5.63
C LEU A 225 -13.78 16.25 6.85
N ARG A 226 -12.91 17.24 6.90
CA ARG A 226 -11.86 17.35 7.90
C ARG A 226 -11.71 18.75 8.49
N ASP A 227 -11.42 18.75 9.79
CA ASP A 227 -11.20 19.91 10.65
C ASP A 227 -12.33 20.95 10.49
N GLN A 228 -13.57 20.50 10.34
CA GLN A 228 -14.71 21.40 10.16
C GLN A 228 -14.95 22.27 11.40
N SER A 229 -14.71 21.71 12.58
CA SER A 229 -14.77 22.44 13.84
C SER A 229 -13.69 21.95 14.80
N ARG A 230 -13.54 22.61 15.95
CA ARG A 230 -12.64 22.12 17.02
C ARG A 230 -13.09 20.76 17.58
N PHE A 231 -14.39 20.48 17.51
CA PHE A 231 -15.02 19.24 17.95
C PHE A 231 -14.91 18.15 16.88
N LEU A 232 -15.31 18.42 15.63
CA LEU A 232 -15.32 17.42 14.55
C LEU A 232 -14.03 17.50 13.73
N ARG A 233 -13.16 16.52 13.92
CA ARG A 233 -11.85 16.43 13.27
C ARG A 233 -11.91 15.71 11.94
N ASP A 234 -12.57 14.56 11.88
CA ASP A 234 -12.77 13.82 10.63
C ASP A 234 -14.20 13.27 10.60
N LEU A 235 -14.81 13.32 9.42
CA LEU A 235 -16.08 12.68 9.10
C LEU A 235 -15.93 12.04 7.73
N ILE A 236 -16.17 10.74 7.63
CA ILE A 236 -16.16 10.01 6.38
C ILE A 236 -17.49 9.27 6.22
N VAL A 237 -18.10 9.43 5.05
CA VAL A 237 -19.29 8.71 4.60
C VAL A 237 -18.92 7.95 3.32
N GLY A 238 -19.31 6.68 3.22
CA GLY A 238 -18.93 5.80 2.12
C GLY A 238 -17.75 4.91 2.51
N ASP A 239 -16.74 4.82 1.65
CA ASP A 239 -15.64 3.87 1.80
C ASP A 239 -14.44 4.48 2.53
N PHE A 240 -13.94 3.78 3.55
CA PHE A 240 -12.88 4.26 4.43
C PHE A 240 -11.97 3.15 4.97
N HIS A 241 -10.79 3.57 5.40
CA HIS A 241 -9.85 2.77 6.17
C HIS A 241 -9.82 3.22 7.63
N VAL A 242 -9.70 2.24 8.51
CA VAL A 242 -9.47 2.37 9.94
C VAL A 242 -8.09 1.83 10.29
N SER A 243 -7.33 2.60 11.07
CA SER A 243 -6.02 2.23 11.62
C SER A 243 -5.96 2.48 13.13
N LEU A 244 -5.94 1.41 13.91
CA LEU A 244 -5.92 1.45 15.38
C LEU A 244 -4.58 0.98 15.94
N GLY A 245 -4.21 1.55 17.09
CA GLY A 245 -3.02 1.17 17.86
C GLY A 245 -1.75 0.96 17.02
N GLN A 246 -1.10 -0.17 17.25
CA GLN A 246 -0.01 -0.73 16.47
C GLN A 246 -0.49 -1.77 15.44
N GLY A 247 -1.80 -1.87 15.19
CA GLY A 247 -2.39 -2.74 14.19
C GLY A 247 -2.69 -4.16 14.64
N LEU A 248 -2.76 -4.43 15.95
CA LEU A 248 -3.15 -5.76 16.46
C LEU A 248 -4.62 -6.08 16.19
N ILE A 249 -5.53 -5.10 16.30
CA ILE A 249 -6.97 -5.32 16.08
C ILE A 249 -7.37 -5.08 14.62
N MET A 250 -7.13 -3.86 14.14
CA MET A 250 -7.54 -3.44 12.80
C MET A 250 -6.60 -2.37 12.29
N HIS A 251 -5.96 -2.65 11.16
CA HIS A 251 -5.17 -1.66 10.46
C HIS A 251 -5.24 -1.88 8.95
N SER A 252 -6.16 -1.15 8.32
CA SER A 252 -6.42 -1.22 6.89
C SER A 252 -5.58 -0.24 6.09
N GLY A 253 -5.09 -0.68 4.93
CA GLY A 253 -4.18 0.07 4.05
C GLY A 253 -2.71 -0.28 4.25
N PHE A 254 -1.82 0.49 3.59
CA PHE A 254 -0.38 0.21 3.59
C PHE A 254 0.21 0.36 4.98
N GLY A 255 0.81 -0.72 5.47
CA GLY A 255 1.48 -0.76 6.77
C GLY A 255 2.98 -0.98 6.59
N ARG A 256 3.81 -0.20 7.28
CA ARG A 256 5.27 -0.29 7.14
C ARG A 256 5.79 -1.64 7.68
N GLY A 257 6.43 -2.43 6.82
CA GLY A 257 7.11 -3.69 7.17
C GLY A 257 8.62 -3.53 7.34
N LYS A 258 9.34 -4.66 7.38
CA LYS A 258 10.82 -4.69 7.39
C LYS A 258 11.36 -4.05 6.12
N SER A 259 12.22 -3.04 6.25
CA SER A 259 12.75 -2.28 5.10
C SER A 259 14.12 -1.68 5.40
N ALA A 260 14.68 -0.94 4.44
CA ALA A 260 15.88 -0.14 4.63
C ALA A 260 15.70 1.04 5.62
N PHE A 261 14.45 1.39 5.94
CA PHE A 261 14.10 2.38 6.97
C PHE A 261 14.01 1.68 8.33
N VAL A 262 15.16 1.24 8.84
CA VAL A 262 15.27 0.33 9.99
C VAL A 262 14.78 0.91 11.32
N THR A 263 14.54 2.23 11.37
CA THR A 263 13.98 2.92 12.54
C THR A 263 12.48 3.17 12.45
N ASN A 264 11.84 2.83 11.32
CA ASN A 264 10.40 3.01 11.10
C ASN A 264 9.61 1.76 11.51
N ILE A 265 9.68 1.44 12.80
CA ILE A 265 9.07 0.24 13.39
C ILE A 265 7.72 0.50 14.05
N SER A 266 7.36 1.76 14.32
CA SER A 266 6.04 2.07 14.88
C SER A 266 4.98 2.02 13.81
N ARG A 267 3.91 1.27 14.10
CA ARG A 267 2.65 1.33 13.36
C ARG A 267 1.86 2.53 13.89
N GLY A 268 1.26 3.31 12.99
CA GLY A 268 0.64 4.58 13.37
C GLY A 268 0.04 5.30 12.18
N GLY A 269 -0.18 6.61 12.35
CA GLY A 269 -0.83 7.45 11.34
C GLY A 269 -2.20 7.93 11.79
N ARG A 270 -2.95 8.48 10.83
CA ARG A 270 -4.35 8.87 11.04
C ARG A 270 -5.21 7.62 11.24
N THR A 271 -6.13 7.72 12.21
CA THR A 271 -7.05 6.63 12.49
C THR A 271 -8.08 6.43 11.38
N LEU A 272 -8.57 7.51 10.76
CA LEU A 272 -9.53 7.46 9.66
C LEU A 272 -8.94 8.03 8.38
N ARG A 273 -9.18 7.34 7.26
CA ARG A 273 -8.75 7.77 5.91
C ARG A 273 -9.80 7.38 4.88
N PRO A 274 -10.09 8.20 3.86
CA PRO A 274 -10.97 7.77 2.77
C PRO A 274 -10.31 6.65 1.96
N HIS A 275 -11.10 5.66 1.53
CA HIS A 275 -10.67 4.66 0.57
C HIS A 275 -10.80 5.25 -0.84
N THR A 276 -9.68 5.34 -1.56
CA THR A 276 -9.65 5.91 -2.92
C THR A 276 -9.16 4.93 -3.97
N SER A 277 -9.01 3.67 -3.60
CA SER A 277 -8.37 2.61 -4.39
C SER A 277 -9.42 1.72 -5.07
N VAL A 278 -8.93 0.86 -5.96
CA VAL A 278 -9.72 -0.19 -6.62
C VAL A 278 -9.65 -1.53 -5.89
N ALA A 279 -8.94 -1.60 -4.77
CA ALA A 279 -8.87 -2.81 -3.96
C ALA A 279 -10.26 -3.17 -3.43
N GLU A 280 -10.72 -4.37 -3.77
CA GLU A 280 -12.05 -4.85 -3.39
C GLU A 280 -12.10 -5.44 -1.97
N PHE A 281 -10.95 -5.49 -1.28
CA PHE A 281 -10.81 -6.03 0.07
C PHE A 281 -10.12 -5.06 1.02
N GLY A 282 -10.32 -5.25 2.32
CA GLY A 282 -9.56 -4.53 3.35
C GLY A 282 -9.95 -3.06 3.53
N PHE A 283 -11.16 -2.65 3.12
CA PHE A 283 -11.77 -1.36 3.45
C PHE A 283 -13.10 -1.56 4.19
N ASN A 284 -13.68 -0.46 4.69
CA ASN A 284 -14.96 -0.43 5.38
C ASN A 284 -15.93 0.48 4.60
N ARG A 285 -17.22 0.18 4.61
CA ARG A 285 -18.28 0.95 3.92
C ARG A 285 -19.36 1.36 4.91
N GLY A 286 -19.50 2.66 5.15
CA GLY A 286 -20.48 3.19 6.11
C GLY A 286 -20.15 4.60 6.58
N LEU A 287 -20.09 4.78 7.90
CA LEU A 287 -19.87 6.06 8.56
C LEU A 287 -18.72 5.95 9.57
N ALA A 288 -17.80 6.91 9.53
CA ALA A 288 -16.74 7.05 10.53
C ALA A 288 -16.56 8.51 10.94
N ALA A 289 -16.33 8.74 12.22
CA ALA A 289 -16.11 10.07 12.76
C ALA A 289 -15.00 10.09 13.83
N ASN A 290 -14.21 11.15 13.82
CA ASN A 290 -13.21 11.46 14.85
C ASN A 290 -13.57 12.81 15.49
N MET A 291 -13.73 12.81 16.81
CA MET A 291 -14.19 13.95 17.61
C MET A 291 -13.23 14.25 18.74
N ASN A 292 -13.00 15.53 19.00
CA ASN A 292 -12.28 16.01 20.18
C ASN A 292 -13.26 16.53 21.23
N ILE A 293 -13.25 15.91 22.41
CA ILE A 293 -14.06 16.30 23.56
C ILE A 293 -13.12 16.55 24.74
N GLY A 294 -12.83 17.82 25.02
CA GLY A 294 -11.77 18.19 25.98
C GLY A 294 -10.42 17.64 25.53
N ASP A 295 -9.74 16.91 26.41
CA ASP A 295 -8.44 16.25 26.14
C ASP A 295 -8.57 14.87 25.50
N TYR A 296 -9.80 14.42 25.20
CA TYR A 296 -10.08 13.12 24.63
C TYR A 296 -10.28 13.24 23.11
N ASN A 297 -9.64 12.34 22.38
CA ASN A 297 -9.88 12.09 20.97
C ASN A 297 -10.67 10.78 20.86
N ILE A 298 -11.93 10.87 20.42
CA ILE A 298 -12.85 9.75 20.31
C ILE A 298 -13.09 9.49 18.82
N THR A 299 -12.77 8.28 18.37
CA THR A 299 -13.12 7.80 17.03
C THR A 299 -14.18 6.73 17.15
N ALA A 300 -15.22 6.83 16.35
CA ALA A 300 -16.23 5.79 16.21
C ALA A 300 -16.47 5.50 14.73
N PHE A 301 -16.73 4.24 14.40
CA PHE A 301 -17.12 3.85 13.05
C PHE A 301 -18.14 2.72 13.07
N ALA A 302 -18.96 2.66 12.02
CA ALA A 302 -19.85 1.57 11.72
C ALA A 302 -19.79 1.30 10.21
N SER A 303 -19.72 0.03 9.86
CA SER A 303 -19.54 -0.44 8.48
C SER A 303 -20.39 -1.68 8.24
N SER A 304 -20.91 -1.78 7.02
CA SER A 304 -21.58 -2.97 6.51
C SER A 304 -21.28 -3.05 5.02
N LEU A 305 -20.50 -4.05 4.63
CA LEU A 305 -20.15 -4.33 3.24
C LEU A 305 -20.42 -5.80 2.90
N LYS A 306 -20.64 -6.06 1.62
CA LYS A 306 -20.61 -7.43 1.10
C LYS A 306 -19.20 -7.74 0.64
N VAL A 307 -18.75 -8.95 0.92
CA VAL A 307 -17.42 -9.47 0.58
C VAL A 307 -17.56 -10.79 -0.16
N ASP A 308 -16.57 -11.11 -0.97
CA ASP A 308 -16.58 -12.32 -1.77
C ASP A 308 -16.22 -13.52 -0.92
N GLY A 309 -16.92 -14.62 -1.16
CA GLY A 309 -16.65 -15.87 -0.47
C GLY A 309 -17.44 -17.03 -1.04
N SER A 310 -16.86 -18.22 -0.92
CA SER A 310 -17.54 -19.45 -1.33
C SER A 310 -18.46 -19.91 -0.20
N VAL A 311 -19.76 -19.73 -0.42
CA VAL A 311 -20.82 -20.21 0.48
C VAL A 311 -21.17 -21.64 0.14
N GLN A 312 -21.11 -22.52 1.14
CA GLN A 312 -21.56 -23.90 1.05
C GLN A 312 -22.92 -24.02 1.73
N ILE A 313 -23.76 -24.87 1.18
CA ILE A 313 -25.12 -25.16 1.67
C ILE A 313 -25.16 -26.64 1.98
N ILE A 314 -25.53 -26.99 3.21
CA ILE A 314 -25.90 -28.36 3.58
C ILE A 314 -27.42 -28.41 3.65
N GLU A 315 -28.00 -29.27 2.81
CA GLU A 315 -29.38 -29.71 2.95
C GLU A 315 -29.42 -30.85 3.96
N ASP A 316 -29.78 -30.55 5.20
CA ASP A 316 -29.93 -31.57 6.26
C ASP A 316 -31.25 -32.36 6.10
N ASP A 317 -32.26 -31.82 5.40
CA ASP A 317 -33.51 -32.51 5.05
C ASP A 317 -34.06 -32.00 3.69
N PRO A 318 -34.20 -32.86 2.65
CA PRO A 318 -34.75 -32.48 1.35
C PRO A 318 -36.25 -32.11 1.37
N ALA A 319 -36.95 -32.24 2.52
CA ALA A 319 -38.32 -31.78 2.72
C ALA A 319 -38.42 -30.42 3.44
N ALA A 320 -37.31 -29.85 3.91
CA ALA A 320 -37.29 -28.55 4.59
C ALA A 320 -37.29 -27.39 3.57
N GLY A 321 -38.03 -26.31 3.87
CA GLY A 321 -38.08 -25.13 3.01
C GLY A 321 -36.72 -24.40 2.94
N GLU A 322 -36.56 -23.45 2.01
CA GLU A 322 -35.31 -22.67 1.83
C GLU A 322 -34.78 -21.99 3.12
N ASP A 323 -35.62 -21.83 4.14
CA ASP A 323 -35.31 -21.21 5.43
C ASP A 323 -34.54 -22.13 6.41
N ASP A 324 -34.49 -23.46 6.19
CA ASP A 324 -33.81 -24.44 7.06
C ASP A 324 -32.44 -24.91 6.51
N LEU A 325 -31.92 -24.22 5.49
CA LEU A 325 -30.64 -24.52 4.87
C LEU A 325 -29.47 -24.03 5.74
N THR A 326 -28.62 -24.94 6.21
CA THR A 326 -27.39 -24.57 6.93
C THR A 326 -26.36 -24.02 5.93
N ARG A 327 -26.02 -22.73 6.06
CA ARG A 327 -25.03 -22.03 5.21
C ARG A 327 -23.76 -21.73 6.00
N PHE A 328 -22.60 -21.94 5.38
CA PHE A 328 -21.31 -21.53 5.95
C PHE A 328 -20.31 -21.19 4.85
N PHE A 329 -19.23 -20.50 5.23
CA PHE A 329 -18.09 -20.26 4.32
C PHE A 329 -16.77 -20.67 4.98
N THR A 330 -15.77 -21.06 4.18
CA THR A 330 -14.47 -21.53 4.70
C THR A 330 -13.44 -20.40 4.78
N SER A 331 -13.42 -19.52 3.79
CA SER A 331 -12.48 -18.40 3.70
C SER A 331 -13.05 -17.26 2.85
N LEU A 332 -12.64 -16.03 3.16
CA LEU A 332 -12.89 -14.87 2.31
C LEU A 332 -12.00 -14.91 1.07
N GLN A 333 -12.54 -14.49 -0.07
CA GLN A 333 -11.78 -14.35 -1.31
C GLN A 333 -11.24 -12.92 -1.42
N GLN A 334 -9.95 -12.78 -1.72
CA GLN A 334 -9.26 -11.48 -1.80
C GLN A 334 -8.84 -11.12 -3.23
N SER A 335 -9.12 -11.97 -4.23
CA SER A 335 -8.69 -11.72 -5.61
C SER A 335 -9.44 -10.57 -6.27
N GLY A 336 -10.71 -10.34 -5.91
CA GLY A 336 -11.59 -9.35 -6.55
C GLY A 336 -11.81 -9.63 -8.03
N LEU A 337 -11.87 -10.90 -8.44
CA LEU A 337 -11.99 -11.29 -9.85
C LEU A 337 -13.33 -11.97 -10.09
N HIS A 338 -14.09 -11.50 -11.08
CA HIS A 338 -15.45 -11.94 -11.40
C HIS A 338 -15.63 -12.31 -12.88
N ARG A 339 -14.78 -13.22 -13.37
CA ARG A 339 -14.63 -13.52 -14.81
C ARG A 339 -15.34 -14.81 -15.22
N THR A 340 -15.53 -15.73 -14.30
CA THR A 340 -16.17 -17.04 -14.50
C THR A 340 -17.50 -17.16 -13.76
N PRO A 341 -18.40 -18.09 -14.13
CA PRO A 341 -19.65 -18.31 -13.42
C PRO A 341 -19.49 -18.63 -11.93
N THR A 342 -18.41 -19.33 -11.55
CA THR A 342 -18.13 -19.63 -10.13
C THR A 342 -17.63 -18.39 -9.38
N GLU A 343 -16.75 -17.60 -9.99
CA GLU A 343 -16.30 -16.32 -9.41
C GLU A 343 -17.50 -15.37 -9.20
N ILE A 344 -18.40 -15.25 -10.19
CA ILE A 344 -19.61 -14.42 -10.11
C ILE A 344 -20.58 -14.91 -9.03
N ARG A 345 -20.73 -16.22 -8.82
CA ARG A 345 -21.56 -16.74 -7.72
C ARG A 345 -21.02 -16.42 -6.34
N ASN A 346 -19.69 -16.32 -6.20
CA ASN A 346 -19.04 -15.98 -4.93
C ASN A 346 -19.01 -14.47 -4.67
N LYS A 347 -19.23 -13.65 -5.71
CA LYS A 347 -19.24 -12.19 -5.63
C LYS A 347 -20.26 -11.69 -4.62
N ASN A 348 -19.83 -10.86 -3.67
CA ASN A 348 -20.69 -10.21 -2.68
C ASN A 348 -21.60 -11.20 -1.91
N ALA A 349 -21.16 -12.44 -1.70
CA ALA A 349 -21.99 -13.51 -1.15
C ALA A 349 -22.17 -13.42 0.38
N ILE A 350 -21.24 -12.79 1.09
CA ILE A 350 -21.24 -12.70 2.56
C ILE A 350 -21.33 -11.23 2.97
N ARG A 351 -22.15 -10.89 3.96
CA ARG A 351 -22.16 -9.55 4.57
C ARG A 351 -21.27 -9.52 5.80
N HIS A 352 -20.26 -8.68 5.76
CA HIS A 352 -19.42 -8.35 6.92
C HIS A 352 -19.84 -7.00 7.49
N SER A 353 -20.24 -7.01 8.76
CA SER A 353 -20.57 -5.82 9.54
C SER A 353 -19.50 -5.60 10.60
N SER A 354 -19.06 -4.36 10.76
CA SER A 354 -18.08 -4.01 11.79
C SER A 354 -18.44 -2.69 12.46
N ALA A 355 -18.18 -2.62 13.76
CA ALA A 355 -18.32 -1.40 14.53
C ALA A 355 -17.14 -1.27 15.49
N GLY A 356 -16.65 -0.05 15.69
CA GLY A 356 -15.53 0.15 16.59
C GLY A 356 -15.49 1.51 17.23
N LEU A 357 -14.83 1.55 18.39
CA LEU A 357 -14.62 2.71 19.22
C LEU A 357 -13.15 2.78 19.61
N ALA A 358 -12.56 3.96 19.49
CA ALA A 358 -11.21 4.25 19.93
C ALA A 358 -11.19 5.56 20.73
N VAL A 359 -10.70 5.50 21.95
CA VAL A 359 -10.58 6.68 22.83
C VAL A 359 -9.11 6.86 23.15
N LYS A 360 -8.55 8.01 22.77
CA LYS A 360 -7.18 8.40 23.08
C LYS A 360 -7.16 9.62 23.96
N ARG A 361 -6.27 9.64 24.96
CA ARG A 361 -6.00 10.80 25.79
C ARG A 361 -4.52 11.11 25.77
N ARG A 362 -4.19 12.38 25.54
CA ARG A 362 -2.82 12.88 25.56
C ARG A 362 -2.56 13.61 26.87
N PHE A 363 -1.54 13.15 27.59
CA PHE A 363 -0.88 13.87 28.67
C PHE A 363 0.40 14.52 28.12
N ASP A 364 1.24 15.11 28.97
CA ASP A 364 2.47 15.79 28.53
C ASP A 364 3.43 14.84 27.77
N ARG A 365 3.86 13.77 28.45
CA ARG A 365 4.83 12.78 27.92
C ARG A 365 4.23 11.41 27.61
N LEU A 366 2.96 11.20 27.96
CA LEU A 366 2.27 9.93 27.85
C LEU A 366 1.02 10.11 27.00
N THR A 367 0.81 9.23 26.04
CA THR A 367 -0.48 9.07 25.35
C THR A 367 -0.97 7.67 25.64
N LEU A 368 -2.24 7.56 26.06
CA LEU A 368 -2.92 6.29 26.29
C LEU A 368 -4.11 6.21 25.36
N GLY A 369 -4.37 5.02 24.81
CA GLY A 369 -5.56 4.76 24.06
C GLY A 369 -6.17 3.40 24.39
N ILE A 370 -7.49 3.33 24.24
CA ILE A 370 -8.28 2.12 24.38
C ILE A 370 -9.08 1.95 23.10
N HIS A 371 -9.07 0.75 22.54
CA HIS A 371 -9.77 0.38 21.32
C HIS A 371 -10.68 -0.80 21.57
N ALA A 372 -11.83 -0.80 20.92
CA ALA A 372 -12.73 -1.94 20.86
C ALA A 372 -13.28 -2.06 19.43
N VAL A 373 -13.30 -3.26 18.88
CA VAL A 373 -13.87 -3.55 17.56
C VAL A 373 -14.70 -4.82 17.67
N TYR A 374 -15.90 -4.76 17.12
CA TYR A 374 -16.80 -5.87 16.94
C TYR A 374 -16.96 -6.15 15.45
N ASN A 375 -16.85 -7.41 15.07
CA ASN A 375 -17.08 -7.91 13.72
C ASN A 375 -18.19 -8.95 13.75
N ASN A 376 -19.05 -8.93 12.74
CA ASN A 376 -20.11 -9.90 12.54
C ASN A 376 -20.16 -10.31 11.06
N PHE A 377 -20.29 -11.60 10.81
CA PHE A 377 -20.65 -12.17 9.52
C PHE A 377 -22.09 -12.68 9.58
N ASP A 378 -22.87 -12.41 8.53
CA ASP A 378 -24.26 -12.91 8.44
C ASP A 378 -24.35 -14.43 8.19
N ILE A 379 -23.28 -15.00 7.64
CA ILE A 379 -23.09 -16.44 7.45
C ILE A 379 -21.91 -16.86 8.35
N PRO A 380 -22.00 -17.96 9.11
CA PRO A 380 -20.89 -18.42 9.93
C PRO A 380 -19.68 -18.83 9.09
N GLN A 381 -18.49 -18.43 9.53
CA GLN A 381 -17.26 -19.05 9.05
C GLN A 381 -17.13 -20.42 9.70
N SER A 382 -17.05 -21.47 8.89
CA SER A 382 -16.78 -22.84 9.32
C SER A 382 -15.68 -23.42 8.44
N ARG A 383 -14.53 -23.67 9.06
CA ARG A 383 -13.37 -24.19 8.32
C ARG A 383 -13.25 -25.68 8.47
N ASN A 384 -12.58 -26.27 7.50
CA ASN A 384 -12.02 -27.59 7.68
C ASN A 384 -10.85 -27.50 8.68
N ILE A 385 -11.11 -27.94 9.92
CA ILE A 385 -10.14 -27.91 11.02
C ILE A 385 -9.00 -28.87 10.70
N ARG A 386 -7.81 -28.30 10.64
CA ARG A 386 -6.52 -28.96 10.49
C ARG A 386 -5.64 -28.59 11.67
N PRO A 387 -4.61 -29.39 12.02
CA PRO A 387 -3.75 -29.09 13.16
C PRO A 387 -3.18 -27.67 13.17
N TYR A 388 -2.83 -27.11 12.01
CA TYR A 388 -2.24 -25.77 11.90
C TYR A 388 -3.23 -24.59 11.94
N ASN A 389 -4.52 -24.78 11.65
CA ASN A 389 -5.51 -23.68 11.59
C ASN A 389 -6.53 -23.70 12.72
N GLN A 390 -6.45 -24.65 13.66
CA GLN A 390 -7.45 -24.84 14.72
C GLN A 390 -7.68 -23.62 15.62
N PHE A 391 -6.72 -22.70 15.72
CA PHE A 391 -6.82 -21.50 16.57
C PHE A 391 -7.28 -20.24 15.85
N TYR A 392 -7.41 -20.29 14.53
CA TYR A 392 -7.86 -19.13 13.76
C TYR A 392 -9.34 -18.85 14.08
N PHE A 393 -9.91 -17.73 13.61
CA PHE A 393 -11.32 -17.37 13.84
C PHE A 393 -12.36 -18.31 13.18
N ASP A 394 -13.28 -18.88 13.94
CA ASP A 394 -14.36 -19.77 13.48
C ASP A 394 -15.67 -19.31 14.13
N GLY A 395 -16.70 -19.05 13.34
CA GLY A 395 -17.99 -18.53 13.81
C GLY A 395 -18.46 -17.26 13.10
N THR A 396 -19.39 -16.55 13.73
CA THR A 396 -20.06 -15.35 13.20
C THR A 396 -19.51 -14.06 13.78
N ASP A 397 -19.16 -14.07 15.06
CA ASP A 397 -18.91 -12.87 15.86
C ASP A 397 -17.49 -12.87 16.42
N LEU A 398 -16.79 -11.75 16.29
CA LEU A 398 -15.48 -11.54 16.90
C LEU A 398 -15.44 -10.18 17.59
N PHE A 399 -15.16 -10.19 18.89
CA PHE A 399 -14.87 -8.99 19.65
C PHE A 399 -13.38 -8.91 20.02
N ASN A 400 -12.80 -7.74 19.77
CA ASN A 400 -11.43 -7.41 20.13
C ASN A 400 -11.38 -6.14 20.99
N ALA A 401 -10.52 -6.13 22.00
CA ALA A 401 -10.20 -4.95 22.79
C ALA A 401 -8.68 -4.77 22.93
N ALA A 402 -8.20 -3.54 22.93
CA ALA A 402 -6.78 -3.25 23.07
C ALA A 402 -6.51 -1.99 23.87
N VAL A 403 -5.34 -1.95 24.49
CA VAL A 403 -4.77 -0.76 25.11
C VAL A 403 -3.45 -0.47 24.41
N ASP A 404 -3.31 0.75 23.89
CA ASP A 404 -2.06 1.26 23.35
C ASP A 404 -1.49 2.39 24.21
N TYR A 405 -0.17 2.51 24.17
CA TYR A 405 0.52 3.60 24.85
C TYR A 405 1.67 4.13 24.00
N ARG A 406 2.00 5.39 24.26
CA ARG A 406 3.23 6.02 23.81
C ARG A 406 3.79 6.87 24.92
N PHE A 407 5.07 6.67 25.26
CA PHE A 407 5.73 7.38 26.35
C PHE A 407 7.08 7.92 25.90
N ILE A 408 7.25 9.23 26.01
CA ILE A 408 8.48 9.93 25.60
C ILE A 408 9.24 10.35 26.86
N TYR A 409 10.46 9.85 27.01
CA TYR A 409 11.36 10.22 28.10
C TYR A 409 12.75 10.55 27.56
N ARG A 410 13.11 11.84 27.55
CA ARG A 410 14.38 12.34 26.98
C ARG A 410 14.52 11.86 25.52
N ASN A 411 15.58 11.12 25.21
CA ASN A 411 15.88 10.55 23.90
C ASN A 411 15.28 9.14 23.69
N PHE A 412 14.44 8.66 24.61
CA PHE A 412 13.72 7.39 24.51
C PHE A 412 12.26 7.64 24.13
N ASN A 413 11.77 6.96 23.11
CA ASN A 413 10.36 6.92 22.74
C ASN A 413 9.87 5.47 22.79
N PHE A 414 9.04 5.16 23.78
CA PHE A 414 8.40 3.87 23.97
C PHE A 414 7.03 3.88 23.34
N PHE A 415 6.64 2.79 22.69
CA PHE A 415 5.30 2.59 22.17
C PHE A 415 4.91 1.13 22.29
N GLY A 416 3.62 0.86 22.39
CA GLY A 416 3.14 -0.51 22.39
C GLY A 416 1.64 -0.63 22.33
N GLU A 417 1.17 -1.83 22.05
CA GLU A 417 -0.23 -2.21 22.06
C GLU A 417 -0.34 -3.62 22.66
N THR A 418 -1.33 -3.84 23.52
CA THR A 418 -1.73 -5.17 23.97
C THR A 418 -3.20 -5.34 23.69
N ALA A 419 -3.54 -6.43 23.00
CA ALA A 419 -4.88 -6.75 22.53
C ALA A 419 -5.35 -8.10 23.06
N ILE A 420 -6.65 -8.23 23.24
CA ILE A 420 -7.35 -9.46 23.63
C ILE A 420 -8.52 -9.71 22.68
N SER A 421 -8.71 -10.98 22.29
CA SER A 421 -9.92 -11.46 21.61
C SER A 421 -10.90 -12.08 22.63
N ASP A 422 -12.19 -12.11 22.30
CA ASP A 422 -13.26 -12.71 23.10
C ASP A 422 -12.98 -14.14 23.59
N ASN A 423 -12.26 -14.94 22.80
CA ASN A 423 -11.80 -16.29 23.16
C ASN A 423 -10.66 -16.31 24.21
N GLY A 424 -10.26 -15.16 24.74
CA GLY A 424 -9.17 -15.00 25.73
C GLY A 424 -7.76 -15.02 25.14
N GLY A 425 -7.60 -15.09 23.82
CA GLY A 425 -6.31 -14.96 23.15
C GLY A 425 -5.72 -13.57 23.34
N ILE A 426 -4.42 -13.48 23.61
CA ILE A 426 -3.72 -12.21 23.87
C ILE A 426 -2.58 -12.05 22.87
N ALA A 427 -2.40 -10.83 22.37
CA ALA A 427 -1.24 -10.43 21.59
C ALA A 427 -0.68 -9.10 22.11
N THR A 428 0.64 -8.93 22.06
CA THR A 428 1.31 -7.70 22.47
C THR A 428 2.48 -7.37 21.56
N VAL A 429 2.68 -6.08 21.32
CA VAL A 429 3.84 -5.53 20.63
C VAL A 429 4.33 -4.31 21.38
N ASN A 430 5.62 -4.26 21.67
CA ASN A 430 6.24 -3.16 22.41
C ASN A 430 7.56 -2.79 21.74
N GLY A 431 7.73 -1.52 21.44
CA GLY A 431 8.90 -0.99 20.78
C GLY A 431 9.49 0.21 21.51
N MET A 432 10.75 0.46 21.23
CA MET A 432 11.51 1.58 21.77
C MET A 432 12.42 2.14 20.68
N LEU A 433 12.37 3.45 20.50
CA LEU A 433 13.25 4.21 19.62
C LEU A 433 14.19 5.06 20.48
N ILE A 434 15.48 5.01 20.17
CA ILE A 434 16.53 5.70 20.93
C ILE A 434 17.44 6.46 19.97
N GLY A 435 17.58 7.77 20.18
CA GLY A 435 18.70 8.53 19.63
C GLY A 435 19.94 8.34 20.50
N LEU A 436 20.83 7.40 20.16
CA LEU A 436 22.07 7.14 20.91
C LEU A 436 23.08 8.28 20.76
N HIS A 437 23.14 8.87 19.56
CA HIS A 437 23.97 10.02 19.22
C HIS A 437 23.26 10.85 18.13
N ARG A 438 23.74 12.06 17.84
CA ARG A 438 23.21 12.90 16.74
C ARG A 438 23.21 12.20 15.39
N THR A 439 24.07 11.19 15.23
CA THR A 439 24.26 10.42 13.99
C THR A 439 23.92 8.94 14.14
N VAL A 440 23.48 8.48 15.32
CA VAL A 440 23.24 7.05 15.59
C VAL A 440 21.87 6.89 16.23
N SER A 441 21.02 6.09 15.58
CA SER A 441 19.67 5.78 16.04
C SER A 441 19.47 4.27 16.16
N LEU A 442 18.83 3.84 17.24
CA LEU A 442 18.52 2.45 17.54
C LEU A 442 17.01 2.28 17.66
N ALA A 443 16.49 1.19 17.10
CA ALA A 443 15.11 0.78 17.17
C ALA A 443 15.05 -0.65 17.69
N LEU A 444 14.33 -0.88 18.78
CA LEU A 444 14.10 -2.20 19.36
C LEU A 444 12.61 -2.49 19.36
N LEU A 445 12.20 -3.71 19.01
CA LEU A 445 10.81 -4.13 19.07
C LEU A 445 10.72 -5.58 19.52
N TYR A 446 9.88 -5.82 20.52
CA TYR A 446 9.48 -7.15 20.96
C TYR A 446 8.02 -7.37 20.61
N ARG A 447 7.70 -8.55 20.08
CA ARG A 447 6.34 -8.97 19.76
C ARG A 447 6.07 -10.35 20.31
N ASN A 448 4.87 -10.56 20.82
CA ASN A 448 4.34 -11.85 21.23
C ASN A 448 2.87 -11.92 20.85
N LEU A 449 2.60 -12.59 19.75
CA LEU A 449 1.30 -12.79 19.13
C LEU A 449 0.83 -14.19 19.49
N GLY A 450 -0.04 -14.30 20.50
CA GLY A 450 -0.46 -15.58 21.06
C GLY A 450 -1.14 -16.48 20.01
N ILE A 451 -0.96 -17.79 20.15
CA ILE A 451 -1.52 -18.77 19.20
C ILE A 451 -3.04 -18.71 19.08
N LYS A 452 -3.73 -18.38 20.18
CA LYS A 452 -5.20 -18.27 20.26
C LYS A 452 -5.73 -16.89 19.88
N TYR A 453 -4.86 -15.89 19.67
CA TYR A 453 -5.31 -14.54 19.34
C TYR A 453 -5.94 -14.53 17.95
N GLN A 454 -7.07 -13.84 17.83
CA GLN A 454 -7.87 -13.76 16.60
C GLN A 454 -8.19 -12.31 16.27
N ALA A 455 -8.04 -11.93 15.00
CA ALA A 455 -8.44 -10.64 14.44
C ALA A 455 -8.77 -10.83 12.94
N ILE A 456 -9.70 -10.04 12.38
CA ILE A 456 -10.09 -10.16 10.96
C ILE A 456 -9.11 -9.43 10.03
N TYR A 457 -8.73 -8.20 10.38
CA TYR A 457 -7.83 -7.36 9.57
C TYR A 457 -6.64 -6.80 10.36
N PRO A 458 -5.84 -7.65 11.04
CA PRO A 458 -4.61 -7.21 11.68
C PRO A 458 -3.57 -6.81 10.64
N ASN A 459 -2.71 -5.85 10.99
CA ASN A 459 -1.54 -5.48 10.18
C ASN A 459 -0.46 -4.95 11.13
N VAL A 460 0.04 -5.86 11.97
CA VAL A 460 1.08 -5.62 12.96
C VAL A 460 2.47 -5.79 12.35
N PHE A 461 3.48 -5.20 12.97
CA PHE A 461 4.87 -5.48 12.63
C PHE A 461 5.24 -6.92 13.01
N GLY A 462 5.55 -7.76 12.02
CA GLY A 462 5.93 -9.15 12.20
C GLY A 462 6.29 -9.84 10.88
N GLU A 463 6.58 -11.13 10.94
CA GLU A 463 6.82 -12.00 9.78
C GLU A 463 5.48 -12.43 9.15
N SER A 464 4.46 -12.70 9.96
CA SER A 464 3.12 -13.04 9.50
C SER A 464 2.17 -11.83 9.45
N SER A 465 1.32 -11.79 8.43
CA SER A 465 0.22 -10.82 8.30
C SER A 465 -1.01 -11.17 9.14
N VAL A 466 -1.13 -12.40 9.65
CA VAL A 466 -2.33 -12.88 10.38
C VAL A 466 -2.37 -12.38 11.84
N GLY A 467 -1.27 -11.82 12.34
CA GLY A 467 -1.22 -11.20 13.66
C GLY A 467 -1.30 -12.18 14.84
N ASN A 468 -1.05 -13.48 14.63
CA ASN A 468 -1.04 -14.52 15.66
C ASN A 468 0.13 -15.50 15.47
N ASN A 469 0.30 -16.42 16.43
CA ASN A 469 1.29 -17.50 16.37
C ASN A 469 2.73 -17.03 16.06
N GLU A 470 3.21 -15.97 16.71
CA GLU A 470 4.56 -15.45 16.47
C GLU A 470 5.12 -14.73 17.69
N SER A 471 6.33 -15.06 18.11
CA SER A 471 7.10 -14.28 19.06
C SER A 471 8.43 -13.87 18.43
N GLY A 472 8.86 -12.62 18.61
CA GLY A 472 10.08 -12.16 17.98
C GLY A 472 10.67 -10.90 18.57
N PHE A 473 11.93 -10.66 18.21
CA PHE A 473 12.71 -9.51 18.60
C PHE A 473 13.41 -8.90 17.39
N TYR A 474 13.20 -7.61 17.18
CA TYR A 474 13.78 -6.82 16.11
C TYR A 474 14.73 -5.77 16.71
N ALA A 475 15.91 -5.63 16.12
CA ALA A 475 16.86 -4.57 16.42
C ALA A 475 17.34 -3.91 15.12
N GLY A 476 16.99 -2.65 14.92
CA GLY A 476 17.41 -1.81 13.79
C GLY A 476 18.39 -0.73 14.22
N LEU A 477 19.45 -0.53 13.45
CA LEU A 477 20.51 0.45 13.70
C LEU A 477 20.73 1.29 12.44
N GLU A 478 20.62 2.60 12.60
CA GLU A 478 20.89 3.59 11.55
C GLU A 478 22.04 4.50 11.98
N ILE A 479 23.09 4.58 11.14
CA ILE A 479 24.29 5.37 11.37
C ILE A 479 24.49 6.33 10.20
N ARG A 480 24.76 7.60 10.51
CA ARG A 480 25.10 8.65 9.54
C ARG A 480 26.47 9.26 9.85
N PRO A 481 27.59 8.59 9.54
CA PRO A 481 28.92 9.02 9.98
C PRO A 481 29.29 10.41 9.47
N THR A 482 28.96 10.70 8.22
CA THR A 482 29.20 11.97 7.54
C THR A 482 28.02 12.31 6.63
N ARG A 483 28.00 13.56 6.13
CA ARG A 483 26.99 13.97 5.15
C ARG A 483 27.09 13.13 3.88
N GLY A 484 25.95 12.60 3.44
CA GLY A 484 25.85 11.78 2.24
C GLY A 484 26.16 10.29 2.46
N ILE A 485 26.54 9.84 3.66
CA ILE A 485 26.66 8.41 3.98
C ILE A 485 25.56 8.02 4.96
N THR A 486 24.86 6.92 4.67
CA THR A 486 23.91 6.29 5.59
C THR A 486 24.12 4.78 5.59
N ILE A 487 24.25 4.22 6.79
CA ILE A 487 24.37 2.78 7.02
C ILE A 487 23.12 2.37 7.79
N SER A 488 22.31 1.51 7.17
CA SER A 488 21.09 0.96 7.75
C SER A 488 21.27 -0.53 7.93
N SER A 489 21.06 -1.04 9.14
CA SER A 489 21.16 -2.48 9.41
C SER A 489 20.08 -2.94 10.37
N TYR A 490 19.64 -4.19 10.27
CA TYR A 490 18.80 -4.79 11.29
C TYR A 490 19.02 -6.29 11.43
N ILE A 491 18.62 -6.81 12.59
CA ILE A 491 18.43 -8.23 12.87
C ILE A 491 16.99 -8.41 13.34
N ASP A 492 16.27 -9.35 12.73
CA ASP A 492 14.96 -9.82 13.21
C ASP A 492 15.07 -11.30 13.55
N LEU A 493 14.67 -11.67 14.76
CA LEU A 493 14.63 -13.06 15.23
C LEU A 493 13.18 -13.39 15.56
N TRP A 494 12.64 -14.49 15.04
CA TRP A 494 11.27 -14.90 15.34
C TRP A 494 11.14 -16.40 15.52
N GLN A 495 10.05 -16.78 16.19
CA GLN A 495 9.60 -18.14 16.38
C GLN A 495 8.09 -18.19 16.20
N HIS A 496 7.61 -19.24 15.54
CA HIS A 496 6.21 -19.62 15.49
C HIS A 496 6.00 -20.81 16.43
N PRO A 497 5.40 -20.60 17.61
CA PRO A 497 5.24 -21.67 18.61
C PRO A 497 4.35 -22.83 18.15
N TRP A 498 3.44 -22.59 17.20
CA TRP A 498 2.50 -23.56 16.66
C TRP A 498 2.73 -23.83 15.17
N LEU A 499 2.17 -24.95 14.71
CA LEU A 499 2.19 -25.44 13.33
C LEU A 499 1.73 -24.37 12.32
N ARG A 500 2.27 -24.44 11.10
CA ARG A 500 1.87 -23.58 9.97
C ARG A 500 1.71 -24.42 8.71
N PHE A 501 1.14 -23.81 7.68
CA PHE A 501 1.12 -24.44 6.36
C PHE A 501 2.56 -24.75 5.91
N ARG A 502 2.83 -26.02 5.57
CA ARG A 502 4.16 -26.55 5.23
C ARG A 502 5.17 -26.59 6.39
N THR A 503 4.72 -26.48 7.63
CA THR A 503 5.58 -26.55 8.81
C THR A 503 4.88 -27.32 9.94
N ASP A 504 5.32 -28.56 10.16
CA ASP A 504 4.64 -29.52 11.03
C ASP A 504 5.22 -29.55 12.46
N ALA A 505 6.02 -28.54 12.83
CA ALA A 505 6.45 -28.30 14.21
C ALA A 505 6.60 -26.79 14.50
N SER A 506 6.91 -26.45 15.76
CA SER A 506 7.34 -25.08 16.11
C SER A 506 8.56 -24.71 15.27
N SER A 507 8.50 -23.59 14.55
CA SER A 507 9.58 -23.16 13.66
C SER A 507 10.22 -21.86 14.12
N ARG A 508 11.48 -21.67 13.73
CA ARG A 508 12.26 -20.47 13.98
C ARG A 508 12.73 -19.87 12.66
N GLY A 509 13.09 -18.60 12.72
CA GLY A 509 13.72 -17.91 11.62
C GLY A 509 14.45 -16.66 12.07
N ASN A 510 15.35 -16.22 11.22
CA ASN A 510 16.08 -14.98 11.40
C ASN A 510 16.30 -14.27 10.07
N GLU A 511 16.43 -12.95 10.14
CA GLU A 511 16.74 -12.11 9.00
C GLU A 511 17.79 -11.09 9.41
N PHE A 512 18.86 -11.02 8.64
CA PHE A 512 19.88 -9.99 8.76
C PHE A 512 19.90 -9.14 7.49
N PHE A 513 19.99 -7.84 7.68
CA PHE A 513 19.99 -6.86 6.61
C PHE A 513 21.03 -5.78 6.88
N VAL A 514 21.75 -5.40 5.83
CA VAL A 514 22.61 -4.21 5.83
C VAL A 514 22.54 -3.50 4.48
N ARG A 515 22.44 -2.17 4.52
CA ARG A 515 22.53 -1.30 3.36
C ARG A 515 23.49 -0.15 3.64
N PHE A 516 24.48 -0.01 2.77
CA PHE A 516 25.36 1.14 2.71
C PHE A 516 24.91 2.05 1.58
N ASN A 517 24.56 3.29 1.88
CA ASN A 517 24.12 4.29 0.92
C ASN A 517 25.09 5.47 0.89
N TYR A 518 25.53 5.85 -0.30
CA TYR A 518 26.36 7.02 -0.57
C TYR A 518 25.67 7.93 -1.59
N SER A 519 25.47 9.19 -1.22
CA SER A 519 24.81 10.18 -2.05
C SER A 519 25.64 11.45 -2.19
N ILE A 520 25.84 11.90 -3.42
CA ILE A 520 26.35 13.23 -3.75
C ILE A 520 25.17 14.09 -4.21
N ARG A 521 24.97 15.19 -3.48
CA ARG A 521 23.88 16.14 -3.69
C ARG A 521 23.58 16.39 -5.17
N ARG A 522 22.33 16.12 -5.57
CA ARG A 522 21.75 16.36 -6.92
C ARG A 522 22.43 15.63 -8.08
N LYS A 523 23.41 14.77 -7.84
CA LYS A 523 24.21 14.14 -8.90
C LYS A 523 24.17 12.63 -8.85
N LEU A 524 24.37 12.04 -7.68
CA LEU A 524 24.67 10.62 -7.56
C LEU A 524 24.01 10.04 -6.31
N ASN A 525 23.39 8.87 -6.45
CA ASN A 525 23.00 8.01 -5.34
C ASN A 525 23.48 6.59 -5.66
N VAL A 526 24.27 5.99 -4.78
CA VAL A 526 24.77 4.62 -4.90
C VAL A 526 24.47 3.90 -3.60
N TYR A 527 23.92 2.69 -3.70
CA TYR A 527 23.85 1.82 -2.54
C TYR A 527 24.23 0.38 -2.86
N ALA A 528 24.80 -0.26 -1.85
CA ALA A 528 25.01 -1.69 -1.78
C ALA A 528 24.17 -2.25 -0.64
N GLN A 529 23.48 -3.34 -0.88
CA GLN A 529 22.62 -4.01 0.08
C GLN A 529 22.93 -5.50 0.12
N TYR A 530 22.92 -6.05 1.32
CA TYR A 530 22.93 -7.49 1.57
C TYR A 530 21.80 -7.84 2.53
N ARG A 531 21.05 -8.89 2.18
CA ARG A 531 19.99 -9.47 3.02
C ARG A 531 20.16 -10.98 3.05
N VAL A 532 20.08 -11.57 4.22
CA VAL A 532 19.98 -13.02 4.40
C VAL A 532 18.78 -13.32 5.27
N LYS A 533 17.96 -14.28 4.85
CA LYS A 533 16.78 -14.76 5.55
C LYS A 533 16.85 -16.27 5.68
N THR A 534 16.82 -16.76 6.91
CA THR A 534 16.79 -18.18 7.23
C THR A 534 15.46 -18.50 7.90
N ARG A 535 14.77 -19.54 7.43
CA ARG A 535 13.53 -20.03 8.03
C ARG A 535 13.47 -21.55 8.00
N GLU A 536 12.84 -22.15 8.98
CA GLU A 536 12.62 -23.59 8.98
C GLU A 536 11.34 -23.95 8.19
N GLN A 537 11.44 -24.93 7.29
CA GLN A 537 10.31 -25.49 6.56
C GLN A 537 10.44 -27.03 6.45
N ASN A 538 9.31 -27.73 6.34
CA ASN A 538 9.32 -29.17 6.08
C ASN A 538 9.93 -29.47 4.70
N ILE A 539 10.73 -30.53 4.62
CA ILE A 539 11.13 -31.13 3.34
C ILE A 539 9.90 -31.59 2.55
N THR A 540 10.02 -31.59 1.22
CA THR A 540 8.91 -31.94 0.31
C THR A 540 8.78 -33.44 0.08
N GLU A 541 9.70 -34.25 0.62
CA GLU A 541 9.68 -35.71 0.44
C GLU A 541 8.46 -36.37 1.10
N ASP A 542 7.97 -37.43 0.44
CA ASP A 542 6.84 -38.23 0.93
C ASP A 542 7.31 -39.26 1.95
N VAL A 543 7.75 -38.76 3.10
CA VAL A 543 8.15 -39.55 4.27
C VAL A 543 7.07 -39.48 5.34
N ALA A 544 6.93 -40.55 6.12
CA ALA A 544 5.92 -40.66 7.18
C ALA A 544 6.02 -39.54 8.23
N ILE A 545 7.22 -38.98 8.44
CA ILE A 545 7.48 -37.80 9.27
C ILE A 545 8.37 -36.88 8.45
N ARG A 546 7.84 -35.72 8.05
CA ARG A 546 8.63 -34.69 7.37
C ARG A 546 9.54 -34.00 8.38
N ILE A 547 10.83 -34.02 8.12
CA ILE A 547 11.80 -33.26 8.92
C ILE A 547 11.76 -31.79 8.52
N MET A 548 12.02 -30.90 9.49
CA MET A 548 12.23 -29.49 9.22
C MET A 548 13.70 -29.24 8.90
N GLU A 549 13.95 -28.47 7.86
CA GLU A 549 15.29 -28.00 7.50
C GLU A 549 15.29 -26.49 7.28
N GLU A 550 16.48 -25.91 7.31
CA GLU A 550 16.69 -24.48 7.09
C GLU A 550 16.63 -24.16 5.59
N GLU A 551 15.68 -23.32 5.21
CA GLU A 551 15.66 -22.59 3.94
C GLU A 551 16.41 -21.27 4.14
N VAL A 552 17.48 -21.08 3.38
CA VAL A 552 18.30 -19.87 3.39
C VAL A 552 18.16 -19.13 2.07
N ARG A 553 17.82 -17.84 2.14
CA ARG A 553 17.79 -16.93 0.99
C ARG A 553 18.74 -15.78 1.21
N GLU A 554 19.66 -15.59 0.29
CA GLU A 554 20.58 -14.46 0.27
C GLU A 554 20.30 -13.57 -0.93
N ASN A 555 20.32 -12.25 -0.74
CA ASN A 555 20.18 -11.26 -1.78
C ASN A 555 21.27 -10.19 -1.66
N ILE A 556 21.98 -9.96 -2.76
CA ILE A 556 22.94 -8.87 -2.94
C ILE A 556 22.38 -7.92 -3.99
N ARG A 557 22.28 -6.64 -3.66
CA ARG A 557 21.80 -5.59 -4.57
C ARG A 557 22.80 -4.45 -4.66
N LEU A 558 23.14 -4.08 -5.89
CA LEU A 558 23.91 -2.88 -6.21
C LEU A 558 23.04 -1.96 -7.05
N HIS A 559 22.93 -0.70 -6.66
CA HIS A 559 22.12 0.28 -7.37
C HIS A 559 22.87 1.61 -7.53
N LEU A 560 22.78 2.18 -8.72
CA LEU A 560 23.37 3.45 -9.12
C LEU A 560 22.28 4.33 -9.75
N SER A 561 22.05 5.51 -9.20
CA SER A 561 21.24 6.60 -9.79
C SER A 561 22.16 7.77 -10.12
N LEU A 562 22.20 8.17 -11.40
CA LEU A 562 23.04 9.26 -11.89
C LEU A 562 22.19 10.28 -12.65
N ASN A 563 22.15 11.50 -12.14
CA ASN A 563 21.62 12.64 -12.88
C ASN A 563 22.70 13.16 -13.83
N VAL A 564 22.64 12.74 -15.09
CA VAL A 564 23.58 13.16 -16.14
C VAL A 564 23.38 14.64 -16.47
N THR A 565 22.10 15.04 -16.56
CA THR A 565 21.68 16.44 -16.68
C THR A 565 20.49 16.69 -15.74
N ARG A 566 19.92 17.90 -15.74
CA ARG A 566 18.65 18.16 -15.03
C ARG A 566 17.45 17.45 -15.67
N GLU A 567 17.61 16.96 -16.89
CA GLU A 567 16.54 16.40 -17.72
C GLU A 567 16.70 14.89 -17.91
N LEU A 568 17.91 14.36 -17.71
CA LEU A 568 18.24 12.95 -17.94
C LEU A 568 18.80 12.32 -16.67
N GLU A 569 18.10 11.30 -16.19
CA GLU A 569 18.55 10.41 -15.12
C GLU A 569 18.75 9.00 -15.69
N LEU A 570 19.85 8.37 -15.31
CA LEU A 570 20.16 6.98 -15.60
C LEU A 570 20.16 6.19 -14.29
N ARG A 571 19.46 5.06 -14.26
CA ARG A 571 19.53 4.12 -13.13
C ARG A 571 20.03 2.76 -13.60
N THR A 572 21.01 2.22 -12.91
CA THR A 572 21.55 0.90 -13.17
C THR A 572 21.43 0.09 -11.90
N ARG A 573 20.92 -1.14 -12.00
CA ARG A 573 20.81 -2.03 -10.86
C ARG A 573 21.19 -3.45 -11.24
N PHE A 574 21.87 -4.10 -10.32
CA PHE A 574 22.21 -5.50 -10.34
C PHE A 574 21.69 -6.17 -9.06
N ASP A 575 20.95 -7.25 -9.20
CA ASP A 575 20.54 -8.14 -8.13
C ASP A 575 21.13 -9.52 -8.37
N TYR A 576 21.58 -10.14 -7.29
CA TYR A 576 21.98 -11.54 -7.24
C TYR A 576 21.29 -12.20 -6.05
N THR A 577 20.72 -13.38 -6.27
CA THR A 577 20.05 -14.15 -5.23
C THR A 577 20.58 -15.57 -5.20
N ILE A 578 20.72 -16.11 -3.98
CA ILE A 578 21.03 -17.51 -3.72
C ILE A 578 19.89 -18.06 -2.88
N TYR A 579 19.38 -19.21 -3.27
CA TYR A 579 18.37 -19.96 -2.56
C TYR A 579 18.95 -21.33 -2.22
N ASN A 580 18.98 -21.69 -0.95
CA ASN A 580 19.41 -23.00 -0.48
C ASN A 580 18.29 -23.61 0.37
N PHE A 581 17.86 -24.81 0.03
CA PHE A 581 16.93 -25.59 0.83
C PHE A 581 17.12 -27.07 0.55
N HIS A 582 17.39 -27.85 1.59
CA HIS A 582 17.71 -29.27 1.45
C HIS A 582 18.85 -29.48 0.43
N ASP A 583 18.68 -30.40 -0.52
CA ASP A 583 19.64 -30.67 -1.61
C ASP A 583 19.54 -29.68 -2.79
N VAL A 584 18.70 -28.65 -2.69
CA VAL A 584 18.45 -27.69 -3.77
C VAL A 584 19.19 -26.38 -3.47
N SER A 585 20.17 -26.07 -4.31
CA SER A 585 20.87 -24.78 -4.36
C SER A 585 20.59 -24.15 -5.72
N GLU A 586 19.86 -23.05 -5.72
CA GLU A 586 19.51 -22.29 -6.92
C GLU A 586 20.11 -20.89 -6.87
N THR A 587 20.51 -20.40 -8.04
CA THR A 587 20.99 -19.02 -8.18
C THR A 587 20.12 -18.24 -9.15
N GLY A 588 20.15 -16.92 -8.99
CA GLY A 588 19.48 -16.02 -9.91
C GLY A 588 20.12 -14.65 -9.95
N PHE A 589 20.07 -14.00 -11.10
CA PHE A 589 20.50 -12.62 -11.25
C PHE A 589 19.54 -11.81 -12.12
N MET A 590 19.57 -10.51 -11.91
CA MET A 590 18.90 -9.54 -12.76
C MET A 590 19.75 -8.29 -12.89
N VAL A 591 19.82 -7.74 -14.10
CA VAL A 591 20.43 -6.44 -14.36
C VAL A 591 19.46 -5.61 -15.19
N PHE A 592 19.33 -4.33 -14.86
CA PHE A 592 18.59 -3.40 -15.69
C PHE A 592 19.24 -2.03 -15.81
N GLN A 593 18.87 -1.35 -16.90
CA GLN A 593 19.17 0.05 -17.16
C GLN A 593 17.87 0.81 -17.40
N ASP A 594 17.62 1.82 -16.56
CA ASP A 594 16.58 2.82 -16.78
C ASP A 594 17.14 4.07 -17.45
N VAL A 595 16.31 4.66 -18.30
CA VAL A 595 16.51 5.99 -18.89
C VAL A 595 15.26 6.80 -18.59
N LEU A 596 15.41 7.83 -17.76
CA LEU A 596 14.33 8.74 -17.41
C LEU A 596 14.63 10.11 -18.02
N TYR A 597 13.78 10.53 -18.95
CA TYR A 597 13.94 11.80 -19.66
C TYR A 597 12.75 12.73 -19.40
N ARG A 598 13.03 13.84 -18.71
CA ARG A 598 12.08 14.86 -18.27
C ARG A 598 12.59 16.27 -18.63
N PRO A 599 12.54 16.64 -19.92
CA PRO A 599 13.01 17.94 -20.40
C PRO A 599 12.27 19.13 -19.77
N MET A 600 12.99 20.21 -19.47
CA MET A 600 12.39 21.43 -18.94
C MET A 600 11.67 22.18 -20.06
N GLY A 601 10.34 22.27 -19.99
CA GLY A 601 9.52 23.07 -20.91
C GLY A 601 8.97 22.33 -22.13
N SER A 602 9.31 21.05 -22.33
CA SER A 602 8.62 20.20 -23.31
C SER A 602 7.37 19.57 -22.69
N PRO A 603 6.27 19.43 -23.45
CA PRO A 603 5.08 18.72 -22.99
C PRO A 603 5.30 17.20 -22.95
N ILE A 604 6.43 16.69 -23.46
CA ILE A 604 6.73 15.25 -23.57
C ILE A 604 7.80 14.85 -22.57
N SER A 605 7.55 13.77 -21.84
CA SER A 605 8.53 13.06 -21.02
C SER A 605 8.39 11.57 -21.24
N PHE A 606 9.48 10.80 -21.08
CA PHE A 606 9.41 9.36 -21.15
C PHE A 606 10.28 8.68 -20.10
N THR A 607 9.97 7.42 -19.83
CA THR A 607 10.78 6.55 -19.01
C THR A 607 10.84 5.19 -19.68
N GLY A 608 12.03 4.65 -19.86
CA GLY A 608 12.22 3.33 -20.44
C GLY A 608 13.18 2.49 -19.63
N ARG A 609 12.97 1.17 -19.64
CA ARG A 609 13.85 0.17 -19.03
C ARG A 609 14.19 -0.92 -20.01
N LEU A 610 15.41 -1.43 -19.92
CA LEU A 610 15.79 -2.74 -20.44
C LEU A 610 16.36 -3.57 -19.29
N SER A 611 15.83 -4.79 -19.12
CA SER A 611 16.20 -5.72 -18.06
C SER A 611 16.54 -7.08 -18.64
N PHE A 612 17.56 -7.72 -18.08
CA PHE A 612 17.91 -9.12 -18.33
C PHE A 612 17.85 -9.86 -17.01
N PHE A 613 17.29 -11.06 -17.03
CA PHE A 613 17.15 -11.89 -15.84
C PHE A 613 17.39 -13.35 -16.20
N ASP A 614 18.05 -14.05 -15.29
CA ASP A 614 18.27 -15.50 -15.36
C ASP A 614 18.19 -16.03 -13.93
N THR A 615 17.14 -16.78 -13.65
CA THR A 615 16.88 -17.38 -12.34
C THR A 615 16.46 -18.82 -12.60
N GLU A 616 16.95 -19.76 -11.80
CA GLU A 616 16.75 -21.20 -12.03
C GLU A 616 15.30 -21.64 -11.76
N SER A 617 14.64 -21.01 -10.78
CA SER A 617 13.22 -21.23 -10.50
C SER A 617 12.54 -20.02 -9.85
N PHE A 618 11.25 -20.14 -9.57
CA PHE A 618 10.47 -19.17 -8.81
C PHE A 618 10.96 -18.99 -7.35
N ASN A 619 11.72 -19.93 -6.80
CA ASN A 619 12.34 -19.79 -5.48
C ASN A 619 13.46 -18.73 -5.48
N SER A 620 14.23 -18.67 -6.58
CA SER A 620 15.26 -17.66 -6.87
C SER A 620 14.73 -16.40 -7.58
N ARG A 621 13.42 -16.11 -7.47
CA ARG A 621 12.80 -14.94 -8.13
C ARG A 621 13.33 -13.62 -7.57
N ILE A 622 13.39 -12.61 -8.43
CA ILE A 622 13.81 -11.25 -8.07
C ILE A 622 12.64 -10.29 -8.28
N TYR A 623 12.30 -9.51 -7.27
CA TYR A 623 11.31 -8.43 -7.40
C TYR A 623 11.99 -7.14 -7.83
N ALA A 624 11.42 -6.44 -8.81
CA ALA A 624 11.92 -5.14 -9.25
C ALA A 624 10.78 -4.15 -9.47
N PHE A 625 10.85 -2.98 -8.83
CA PHE A 625 9.92 -1.90 -9.11
C PHE A 625 10.04 -1.41 -10.55
N GLU A 626 8.92 -1.24 -11.26
CA GLU A 626 8.86 -0.61 -12.58
C GLU A 626 8.06 0.69 -12.51
N ASN A 627 8.59 1.77 -13.10
CA ASN A 627 7.82 2.98 -13.31
C ASN A 627 6.58 2.63 -14.14
N ASP A 628 5.39 3.08 -13.73
CA ASP A 628 4.14 2.86 -14.46
C ASP A 628 3.42 4.18 -14.75
N LEU A 629 2.25 4.10 -15.39
CA LEU A 629 1.36 5.25 -15.60
C LEU A 629 0.92 5.85 -14.25
N LEU A 630 0.43 7.09 -14.25
CA LEU A 630 -0.03 7.76 -13.03
C LEU A 630 -1.10 6.93 -12.32
N TYR A 631 -1.02 6.82 -10.98
CA TYR A 631 -1.90 5.96 -10.15
C TYR A 631 -1.86 4.48 -10.53
N SER A 632 -0.71 3.98 -10.98
CA SER A 632 -0.45 2.55 -11.14
C SER A 632 0.93 2.23 -10.57
N PHE A 633 1.07 1.05 -9.99
CA PHE A 633 2.35 0.52 -9.49
C PHE A 633 2.55 -0.89 -10.01
N SER A 634 3.81 -1.24 -10.29
CA SER A 634 4.18 -2.54 -10.84
C SER A 634 5.48 -3.00 -10.19
N VAL A 635 5.44 -4.13 -9.48
CA VAL A 635 6.62 -4.81 -8.91
C VAL A 635 6.61 -6.27 -9.37
N PRO A 636 6.87 -6.54 -10.66
CA PRO A 636 6.81 -7.90 -11.18
C PRO A 636 7.84 -8.82 -10.52
N PRO A 637 7.49 -10.09 -10.23
CA PRO A 637 8.47 -11.12 -9.94
C PRO A 637 9.15 -11.55 -11.25
N PHE A 638 10.46 -11.43 -11.31
CA PHE A 638 11.28 -11.99 -12.38
C PHE A 638 11.70 -13.40 -11.98
N SER A 639 11.17 -14.39 -12.71
CA SER A 639 11.58 -15.79 -12.63
C SER A 639 11.96 -16.29 -14.02
N ASP A 640 12.74 -17.38 -14.09
CA ASP A 640 13.24 -18.01 -15.31
C ASP A 640 14.26 -17.16 -16.07
N ARG A 641 14.38 -17.37 -17.38
CA ARG A 641 15.38 -16.71 -18.23
C ARG A 641 14.72 -15.91 -19.34
N GLY A 642 15.12 -14.64 -19.44
CA GLY A 642 14.64 -13.78 -20.50
C GLY A 642 15.09 -12.34 -20.39
N TYR A 643 14.41 -11.50 -21.16
CA TYR A 643 14.56 -10.05 -21.09
C TYR A 643 13.20 -9.39 -21.05
N ARG A 644 13.15 -8.24 -20.39
CA ARG A 644 11.96 -7.42 -20.29
C ARG A 644 12.32 -5.96 -20.55
N TYR A 645 11.49 -5.29 -21.33
CA TYR A 645 11.62 -3.87 -21.55
C TYR A 645 10.25 -3.19 -21.44
N TYR A 646 10.27 -1.92 -21.06
CA TYR A 646 9.08 -1.09 -21.10
C TYR A 646 9.42 0.33 -21.54
N LEU A 647 8.41 1.01 -22.09
CA LEU A 647 8.44 2.42 -22.40
C LEU A 647 7.14 3.06 -21.94
N ASN A 648 7.27 4.07 -21.09
CA ASN A 648 6.20 4.96 -20.67
C ASN A 648 6.38 6.29 -21.37
N LEU A 649 5.35 6.73 -22.09
CA LEU A 649 5.28 8.04 -22.70
C LEU A 649 4.23 8.87 -21.96
N ARG A 650 4.59 10.11 -21.63
CA ARG A 650 3.67 11.09 -21.05
C ARG A 650 3.68 12.36 -21.88
N TYR A 651 2.50 12.81 -22.25
CA TYR A 651 2.26 14.02 -23.04
C TYR A 651 1.28 14.96 -22.34
N ARG A 652 1.68 16.21 -22.13
CA ARG A 652 0.88 17.27 -21.48
C ARG A 652 0.65 18.43 -22.46
N PRO A 653 -0.30 18.31 -23.41
CA PRO A 653 -0.57 19.37 -24.38
C PRO A 653 -1.03 20.67 -23.71
N THR A 654 -1.71 20.57 -22.57
CA THR A 654 -2.14 21.69 -21.74
C THR A 654 -1.91 21.36 -20.26
N ARG A 655 -2.16 22.32 -19.37
CA ARG A 655 -2.14 22.08 -17.92
C ARG A 655 -3.33 21.24 -17.44
N ALA A 656 -4.42 21.22 -18.21
CA ALA A 656 -5.62 20.48 -17.91
C ALA A 656 -5.51 19.01 -18.33
N ILE A 657 -4.82 18.71 -19.43
CA ILE A 657 -4.82 17.39 -20.05
C ILE A 657 -3.46 16.72 -19.88
N THR A 658 -3.47 15.50 -19.34
CA THR A 658 -2.32 14.58 -19.36
C THR A 658 -2.73 13.31 -20.07
N LEU A 659 -1.98 12.95 -21.11
CA LEU A 659 -2.12 11.69 -21.85
C LEU A 659 -0.90 10.83 -21.56
N GLU A 660 -1.12 9.55 -21.28
CA GLU A 660 -0.03 8.61 -21.07
C GLU A 660 -0.26 7.30 -21.82
N ALA A 661 0.82 6.69 -22.25
CA ALA A 661 0.82 5.40 -22.91
C ALA A 661 1.99 4.57 -22.38
N ARG A 662 1.76 3.28 -22.19
CA ARG A 662 2.79 2.31 -21.81
C ARG A 662 2.73 1.11 -22.73
N ILE A 663 3.91 0.64 -23.12
CA ILE A 663 4.12 -0.70 -23.67
C ILE A 663 5.19 -1.40 -22.82
N ALA A 664 4.93 -2.63 -22.41
CA ALA A 664 5.91 -3.48 -21.73
C ALA A 664 5.88 -4.87 -22.34
N GLN A 665 7.04 -5.46 -22.60
CA GLN A 665 7.14 -6.81 -23.13
C GLN A 665 8.15 -7.62 -22.32
N THR A 666 7.74 -8.81 -21.90
CA THR A 666 8.64 -9.87 -21.42
C THR A 666 8.76 -10.92 -22.50
N LYS A 667 9.99 -11.30 -22.83
CA LYS A 667 10.27 -12.45 -23.69
C LYS A 667 11.14 -13.45 -22.94
N TYR A 668 10.63 -14.66 -22.80
CA TYR A 668 11.37 -15.77 -22.23
C TYR A 668 12.17 -16.49 -23.32
N THR A 669 13.32 -17.04 -22.94
CA THR A 669 14.20 -17.78 -23.86
C THR A 669 14.25 -19.28 -23.58
N ASN A 670 13.68 -19.74 -22.46
CA ASN A 670 13.77 -21.12 -21.98
C ASN A 670 12.40 -21.80 -21.80
N ARG A 671 11.33 -21.26 -22.41
CA ARG A 671 9.97 -21.80 -22.32
C ARG A 671 9.11 -21.33 -23.47
N ASP A 672 8.08 -22.10 -23.77
CA ASP A 672 7.10 -21.85 -24.83
C ASP A 672 5.68 -21.63 -24.31
N GLN A 673 5.51 -21.47 -22.99
CA GLN A 673 4.23 -21.19 -22.35
C GLN A 673 4.43 -20.27 -21.15
N ILE A 674 3.53 -19.31 -20.95
CA ILE A 674 3.58 -18.35 -19.83
C ILE A 674 2.29 -18.45 -19.01
N GLY A 675 2.41 -18.49 -17.68
CA GLY A 675 1.26 -18.53 -16.77
C GLY A 675 0.64 -19.91 -16.63
N SER A 676 -0.47 -20.00 -15.90
CA SER A 676 -1.15 -21.27 -15.60
C SER A 676 -2.67 -21.12 -15.69
N GLY A 677 -3.39 -22.24 -15.83
CA GLY A 677 -4.85 -22.27 -15.87
C GLY A 677 -5.43 -21.44 -17.02
N LEU A 678 -6.37 -20.55 -16.69
CA LEU A 678 -7.01 -19.63 -17.65
C LEU A 678 -6.11 -18.44 -18.04
N GLU A 679 -5.05 -18.19 -17.26
CA GLU A 679 -4.06 -17.14 -17.55
C GLU A 679 -2.95 -17.60 -18.49
N THR A 680 -2.95 -18.87 -18.89
CA THR A 680 -1.92 -19.43 -19.77
C THR A 680 -1.92 -18.78 -21.15
N ILE A 681 -0.75 -18.34 -21.60
CA ILE A 681 -0.46 -17.84 -22.94
C ILE A 681 0.40 -18.88 -23.64
N GLU A 682 -0.01 -19.34 -24.81
CA GLU A 682 0.82 -20.19 -25.68
C GLU A 682 1.86 -19.31 -26.39
N GLY A 683 3.14 -19.66 -26.24
CA GLY A 683 4.28 -18.88 -26.70
C GLY A 683 5.15 -18.32 -25.55
N ASN A 684 6.24 -17.67 -25.95
CA ASN A 684 7.29 -17.21 -25.03
C ASN A 684 7.30 -15.67 -24.82
N THR A 685 6.27 -14.98 -25.29
CA THR A 685 6.19 -13.52 -25.27
C THR A 685 4.91 -13.06 -24.58
N ARG A 686 5.03 -12.03 -23.75
CA ARG A 686 3.89 -11.34 -23.12
C ARG A 686 4.09 -9.83 -23.27
N THR A 687 3.14 -9.16 -23.89
CA THR A 687 3.13 -7.74 -24.18
C THR A 687 1.90 -7.10 -23.56
N ASP A 688 2.13 -6.18 -22.61
CA ASP A 688 1.10 -5.42 -21.95
C ASP A 688 1.08 -3.97 -22.49
N VAL A 689 -0.11 -3.50 -22.88
CA VAL A 689 -0.34 -2.12 -23.33
C VAL A 689 -1.32 -1.42 -22.39
N LYS A 690 -1.03 -0.16 -22.06
CA LYS A 690 -1.91 0.69 -21.25
C LYS A 690 -1.99 2.09 -21.84
N PHE A 691 -3.16 2.69 -21.78
CA PHE A 691 -3.41 4.07 -22.17
C PHE A 691 -4.18 4.78 -21.06
N GLN A 692 -3.94 6.07 -20.93
CA GLN A 692 -4.50 6.84 -19.83
C GLN A 692 -4.72 8.30 -20.20
N ILE A 693 -5.82 8.84 -19.69
CA ILE A 693 -6.16 10.25 -19.76
C ILE A 693 -6.49 10.79 -18.37
N ARG A 694 -5.93 11.95 -18.04
CA ARG A 694 -6.32 12.75 -16.88
C ARG A 694 -6.72 14.14 -17.35
N TYR A 695 -7.89 14.57 -16.92
CA TYR A 695 -8.43 15.90 -17.13
C TYR A 695 -8.58 16.63 -15.78
N LEU A 696 -7.97 17.79 -15.67
CA LEU A 696 -8.06 18.69 -14.53
C LEU A 696 -8.95 19.87 -14.92
N PHE A 697 -10.05 20.08 -14.19
CA PHE A 697 -11.02 21.14 -14.45
C PHE A 697 -10.54 22.51 -13.97
#